data_AF-A0A5E6QIJ6-F1
#
_entry.id   AF-A0A5E6QIJ6-F1
#
_cell.length_a   1.000
_cell.length_b   1.000
_cell.length_c   1.000
_cell.angle_alpha   90.00
_cell.angle_beta   90.00
_cell.angle_gamma   90.00
#
_symmetry.space_group_name_H-M   'P 1'
#
loop_
_entity.id
_entity.type
_entity.pdbx_description
1 polymer ?
#
loop_
_entity_poly.entity_id
_entity_poly.type
_entity_poly.pdbx_seq_one_letter_code
_entity_poly.pdbx_strand_id
1 'polypeptide(L)'
;MLRINHPDGSAESFTYNALGQVLTHTDGKGQTTRLLRTARGLPSSRQDAKGQRIRYEYDPAIRLTALINENNAAYQFAYDASDRLIEEKRIDNLTRRFSYNLGGHLTQVDETGYGERGERPQRRTEFERDSIGRLLAKLNADARQDYVYDDADRLLSIQRLPTAQGKQLGVSEEALEFTYDLLGRLIQETTAQGALSYEYDPLSNLTTLTLPTGQHLNHLYYGSGHLHQLNLDGQLISDIERDDLHREVLRTQGTLTSCFGYDAMGRKSWQFASRLPAEKLSRLHNPGIQPDLLVEHAYNPIHRRHQYDPAGELTRTLDKLRGEIKYEYEANGQLHSRDTGQLIDSEEFRYDAAANRLNFNTSQFDHVKDNRLKRWRDQEYAYDAWGNLVEKRSGMGTLQMFVYDCENRLVRAETLVNGKLESTGAYRYDSLGRRVAKVSEVNGKIEQKHFLWQGLRMLREESPGQSSLYLYEPGSYAPLARVDQAEGEERKLYYFHTDQIGTPLEMTDADGSIVWQATYKAWGAVERLAVNDVEQNLRFQGQYFDDETGLHYNTFRYYDPEVGRFVTQDPIGLLGGSNLYGYAPNTNGWIDPLGWCVTTNVTRGAAGQPLKATATITPKDLGTGTATNESSRFWARSLGNSDDDAGHIIGKLLGGSGGKNGVFPQLSKVNRGLFRDYERQIFNDISKNGPVDVELIFKYGAGGTRPTKILYNLFRNGELIDGKIFLN
;
A
#
# COMPACT_ATOMS: atom_id res chain seq x y z
N MET A 1 -28.37 -18.73 4.94
CA MET A 1 -27.65 -18.11 3.79
C MET A 1 -27.98 -16.63 3.80
N LEU A 2 -26.96 -15.76 3.79
CA LEU A 2 -27.11 -14.30 3.62
C LEU A 2 -26.71 -13.95 2.19
N ARG A 3 -27.36 -12.97 1.57
CA ARG A 3 -27.04 -12.48 0.23
C ARG A 3 -26.99 -10.95 0.24
N ILE A 4 -25.97 -10.38 -0.41
CA ILE A 4 -25.81 -8.94 -0.64
C ILE A 4 -25.99 -8.70 -2.14
N ASN A 5 -26.86 -7.78 -2.52
CA ASN A 5 -27.05 -7.38 -3.91
C ASN A 5 -26.42 -6.01 -4.13
N HIS A 6 -25.69 -5.86 -5.23
CA HIS A 6 -24.94 -4.65 -5.56
C HIS A 6 -25.69 -3.78 -6.61
N PRO A 7 -25.36 -2.48 -6.69
CA PRO A 7 -25.96 -1.56 -7.66
C PRO A 7 -25.79 -1.95 -9.14
N ASP A 8 -24.76 -2.73 -9.48
CA ASP A 8 -24.53 -3.25 -10.83
C ASP A 8 -25.31 -4.54 -11.14
N GLY A 9 -26.13 -5.02 -10.21
CA GLY A 9 -26.92 -6.24 -10.33
C GLY A 9 -26.19 -7.52 -9.94
N SER A 10 -24.89 -7.45 -9.64
CA SER A 10 -24.15 -8.57 -9.07
C SER A 10 -24.60 -8.87 -7.64
N ALA A 11 -24.25 -10.05 -7.12
CA ALA A 11 -24.55 -10.42 -5.75
C ALA A 11 -23.54 -11.39 -5.18
N GLU A 12 -23.20 -11.22 -3.91
CA GLU A 12 -22.41 -12.18 -3.14
C GLU A 12 -23.27 -12.88 -2.09
N SER A 13 -22.85 -14.06 -1.65
CA SER A 13 -23.56 -14.83 -0.63
C SER A 13 -22.66 -15.50 0.38
N PHE A 14 -23.21 -15.70 1.59
CA PHE A 14 -22.50 -16.27 2.73
C PHE A 14 -23.34 -17.39 3.36
N THR A 15 -22.66 -18.46 3.78
CA THR A 15 -23.25 -19.47 4.66
C THR A 15 -22.61 -19.43 6.03
N TYR A 16 -23.36 -19.88 7.03
CA TYR A 16 -22.97 -19.80 8.43
C TYR A 16 -23.28 -21.12 9.13
N ASN A 17 -22.51 -21.46 10.16
CA ASN A 17 -22.88 -22.51 11.09
C ASN A 17 -23.95 -22.01 12.09
N ALA A 18 -24.39 -22.90 12.99
CA ALA A 18 -25.39 -22.57 14.02
C ALA A 18 -24.94 -21.47 15.00
N LEU A 19 -23.63 -21.19 15.08
CA LEU A 19 -23.04 -20.15 15.92
C LEU A 19 -22.88 -18.80 15.20
N GLY A 20 -23.40 -18.67 13.98
CA GLY A 20 -23.29 -17.44 13.19
C GLY A 20 -21.90 -17.20 12.61
N GLN A 21 -21.03 -18.21 12.57
CA GLN A 21 -19.69 -18.10 12.00
C GLN A 21 -19.70 -18.45 10.51
N VAL A 22 -18.99 -17.67 9.70
CA VAL A 22 -18.91 -17.88 8.24
C VAL A 22 -18.28 -19.24 7.92
N LEU A 23 -18.94 -19.98 7.03
CA LEU A 23 -18.48 -21.26 6.46
C LEU A 23 -18.14 -21.15 4.98
N THR A 24 -18.90 -20.37 4.21
CA THR A 24 -18.57 -20.09 2.81
C THR A 24 -18.85 -18.64 2.46
N HIS A 25 -18.06 -18.11 1.54
CA HIS A 25 -18.32 -16.86 0.81
C HIS A 25 -18.29 -17.18 -0.67
N THR A 26 -19.34 -16.80 -1.39
CA THR A 26 -19.48 -16.94 -2.82
C THR A 26 -19.59 -15.55 -3.43
N ASP A 27 -18.64 -15.18 -4.28
CA ASP A 27 -18.56 -13.85 -4.91
C ASP A 27 -19.59 -13.66 -6.04
N GLY A 28 -19.54 -12.48 -6.68
CA GLY A 28 -20.43 -12.14 -7.81
C GLY A 28 -20.26 -13.02 -9.06
N LYS A 29 -19.17 -13.79 -9.16
CA LYS A 29 -18.93 -14.78 -10.23
C LYS A 29 -19.30 -16.20 -9.83
N GLY A 30 -19.80 -16.42 -8.62
CA GLY A 30 -20.12 -17.75 -8.10
C GLY A 30 -18.90 -18.52 -7.57
N GLN A 31 -17.74 -17.88 -7.46
CA GLN A 31 -16.53 -18.50 -6.94
C GLN A 31 -16.64 -18.60 -5.42
N THR A 32 -16.44 -19.80 -4.86
CA THR A 32 -16.70 -20.07 -3.44
C THR A 32 -15.43 -20.36 -2.64
N THR A 33 -15.14 -19.49 -1.67
CA THR A 33 -14.16 -19.76 -0.61
C THR A 33 -14.85 -20.48 0.55
N ARG A 34 -14.21 -21.50 1.11
CA ARG A 34 -14.72 -22.31 2.23
C ARG A 34 -13.83 -22.18 3.46
N LEU A 35 -14.44 -22.02 4.62
CA LEU A 35 -13.80 -21.98 5.93
C LEU A 35 -14.23 -23.22 6.71
N LEU A 36 -13.28 -24.09 7.01
CA LEU A 36 -13.45 -25.18 7.96
C LEU A 36 -13.08 -24.69 9.35
N ARG A 37 -13.76 -25.22 10.36
CA ARG A 37 -13.59 -24.82 11.76
C ARG A 37 -13.38 -26.03 12.65
N THR A 38 -12.68 -25.83 13.74
CA THR A 38 -12.57 -26.81 14.83
C THR A 38 -13.88 -26.87 15.63
N ALA A 39 -13.98 -27.84 16.55
CA ALA A 39 -15.08 -27.91 17.50
C ALA A 39 -15.20 -26.67 18.42
N ARG A 40 -14.12 -25.87 18.57
CA ARG A 40 -14.09 -24.62 19.35
C ARG A 40 -14.25 -23.36 18.50
N GLY A 41 -14.82 -23.49 17.29
CA GLY A 41 -15.08 -22.35 16.41
C GLY A 41 -13.87 -21.75 15.66
N LEU A 42 -12.64 -22.08 16.06
CA LEU A 42 -11.40 -21.64 15.40
C LEU A 42 -11.35 -22.06 13.92
N PRO A 43 -10.84 -21.21 13.00
CA PRO A 43 -10.52 -21.64 11.63
C PRO A 43 -9.53 -22.80 11.65
N SER A 44 -9.86 -23.95 11.07
CA SER A 44 -8.92 -25.08 10.92
C SER A 44 -8.33 -25.15 9.51
N SER A 45 -9.07 -24.67 8.52
CA SER A 45 -8.59 -24.53 7.15
C SER A 45 -9.39 -23.50 6.38
N ARG A 46 -8.73 -22.80 5.46
CA ARG A 46 -9.38 -21.99 4.43
C ARG A 46 -9.08 -22.64 3.08
N GLN A 47 -10.12 -22.96 2.33
CA GLN A 47 -10.01 -23.42 0.95
C GLN A 47 -10.49 -22.32 0.01
N ASP A 48 -9.66 -21.91 -0.94
CA ASP A 48 -10.06 -20.95 -1.97
C ASP A 48 -10.97 -21.62 -3.03
N ALA A 49 -11.42 -20.85 -4.01
CA ALA A 49 -12.29 -21.36 -5.07
C ALA A 49 -11.57 -22.21 -6.14
N LYS A 50 -10.22 -22.20 -6.18
CA LYS A 50 -9.39 -23.14 -6.95
C LYS A 50 -9.17 -24.46 -6.21
N GLY A 51 -9.54 -24.53 -4.94
CA GLY A 51 -9.41 -25.71 -4.09
C GLY A 51 -8.11 -25.76 -3.28
N GLN A 52 -7.24 -24.75 -3.39
CA GLN A 52 -6.01 -24.60 -2.62
C GLN A 52 -6.34 -24.34 -1.14
N ARG A 53 -5.49 -24.82 -0.22
CA ARG A 53 -5.82 -24.85 1.21
C ARG A 53 -4.70 -24.30 2.09
N ILE A 54 -5.06 -23.36 2.96
CA ILE A 54 -4.29 -23.03 4.16
C ILE A 54 -4.84 -23.86 5.32
N ARG A 55 -3.97 -24.30 6.24
CA ARG A 55 -4.36 -24.96 7.49
C ARG A 55 -3.77 -24.22 8.70
N TYR A 56 -4.53 -24.23 9.78
CA TYR A 56 -4.18 -23.60 11.04
C TYR A 56 -4.16 -24.66 12.13
N GLU A 57 -3.10 -24.68 12.93
CA GLU A 57 -2.94 -25.58 14.07
C GLU A 57 -2.80 -24.77 15.35
N TYR A 58 -3.40 -25.27 16.43
CA TYR A 58 -3.46 -24.59 17.71
C TYR A 58 -3.03 -25.51 18.84
N ASP A 59 -2.44 -24.93 19.88
CA ASP A 59 -2.22 -25.63 21.13
C ASP A 59 -3.53 -25.72 21.97
N PRO A 60 -3.54 -26.46 23.09
CA PRO A 60 -4.72 -26.54 23.96
C PRO A 60 -5.19 -25.20 24.53
N ALA A 61 -4.30 -24.18 24.59
CA ALA A 61 -4.56 -22.82 25.01
C ALA A 61 -5.08 -21.92 23.87
N ILE A 62 -5.35 -22.50 22.69
CA ILE A 62 -5.94 -21.82 21.53
C ILE A 62 -4.97 -20.83 20.85
N ARG A 63 -3.67 -20.97 21.08
CA ARG A 63 -2.66 -20.16 20.39
C ARG A 63 -2.23 -20.84 19.10
N LEU A 64 -2.10 -20.06 18.02
CA LEU A 64 -1.70 -20.59 16.70
C LEU A 64 -0.27 -21.11 16.79
N THR A 65 -0.06 -22.42 16.65
CA THR A 65 1.27 -23.05 16.68
C THR A 65 1.82 -23.34 15.29
N ALA A 66 0.96 -23.49 14.29
CA ALA A 66 1.42 -23.60 12.91
C ALA A 66 0.43 -22.97 11.92
N LEU A 67 1.01 -22.32 10.90
CA LEU A 67 0.31 -21.88 9.70
C LEU A 67 0.91 -22.64 8.52
N ILE A 68 0.12 -23.53 7.93
CA ILE A 68 0.55 -24.36 6.81
C ILE A 68 -0.04 -23.79 5.54
N ASN A 69 0.83 -23.34 4.65
CA ASN A 69 0.43 -22.75 3.38
C ASN A 69 -0.03 -23.81 2.37
N GLU A 70 -0.44 -23.35 1.22
CA GLU A 70 -1.02 -24.11 0.12
C GLU A 70 -0.04 -25.10 -0.51
N ASN A 71 1.27 -24.88 -0.35
CA ASN A 71 2.35 -25.80 -0.75
C ASN A 71 2.71 -26.81 0.37
N ASN A 72 1.96 -26.85 1.48
CA ASN A 72 2.25 -27.63 2.70
C ASN A 72 3.55 -27.23 3.44
N ALA A 73 4.10 -26.05 3.17
CA ALA A 73 5.17 -25.48 3.97
C ALA A 73 4.58 -24.80 5.22
N ALA A 74 5.29 -24.87 6.35
CA ALA A 74 4.76 -24.42 7.64
C ALA A 74 5.58 -23.28 8.26
N TYR A 75 4.87 -22.25 8.73
CA TYR A 75 5.35 -21.41 9.81
C TYR A 75 5.04 -22.10 11.13
N GLN A 76 5.95 -22.00 12.10
CA GLN A 76 5.80 -22.56 13.45
C GLN A 76 5.99 -21.46 14.49
N PHE A 77 5.20 -21.50 15.55
CA PHE A 77 5.20 -20.49 16.60
C PHE A 77 5.30 -21.15 17.98
N ALA A 78 6.13 -20.57 18.84
CA ALA A 78 6.22 -20.96 20.25
C ALA A 78 5.92 -19.75 21.15
N TYR A 79 5.28 -20.01 22.28
CA TYR A 79 4.83 -19.00 23.21
C TYR A 79 5.35 -19.30 24.62
N ASP A 80 5.58 -18.25 25.40
CA ASP A 80 5.85 -18.40 26.83
C ASP A 80 4.57 -18.65 27.65
N ALA A 81 4.72 -18.73 28.97
CA ALA A 81 3.60 -18.92 29.90
C ALA A 81 2.68 -17.70 30.02
N SER A 82 3.06 -16.55 29.45
CA SER A 82 2.29 -15.31 29.42
C SER A 82 1.68 -15.04 28.04
N ASP A 83 1.56 -16.09 27.20
CA ASP A 83 1.00 -16.04 25.85
C ASP A 83 1.74 -15.11 24.87
N ARG A 84 2.99 -14.77 25.17
CA ARG A 84 3.83 -13.96 24.27
C ARG A 84 4.59 -14.85 23.32
N LEU A 85 4.62 -14.47 22.05
CA LEU A 85 5.41 -15.17 21.02
C LEU A 85 6.90 -15.08 21.35
N ILE A 86 7.57 -16.20 21.58
CA ILE A 86 9.00 -16.28 21.88
C ILE A 86 9.83 -16.88 20.76
N GLU A 87 9.21 -17.61 19.83
CA GLU A 87 9.88 -18.12 18.63
C GLU A 87 8.93 -18.12 17.43
N GLU A 88 9.42 -17.64 16.29
CA GLU A 88 8.83 -17.79 14.96
C GLU A 88 9.84 -18.55 14.10
N LYS A 89 9.46 -19.70 13.56
CA LYS A 89 10.21 -20.40 12.53
C LYS A 89 9.45 -20.33 11.21
N ARG A 90 10.07 -19.74 10.20
CA ARG A 90 9.47 -19.55 8.87
C ARG A 90 9.62 -20.78 7.98
N ILE A 91 8.93 -20.75 6.84
CA ILE A 91 8.95 -21.83 5.84
C ILE A 91 10.36 -22.12 5.29
N ASP A 92 11.23 -21.11 5.26
CA ASP A 92 12.62 -21.19 4.84
C ASP A 92 13.59 -21.56 5.98
N ASN A 93 13.04 -21.95 7.15
CA ASN A 93 13.71 -22.20 8.41
C ASN A 93 14.27 -20.97 9.15
N LEU A 94 14.21 -19.76 8.59
CA LEU A 94 14.62 -18.56 9.32
C LEU A 94 13.90 -18.53 10.66
N THR A 95 14.70 -18.50 11.73
CA THR A 95 14.19 -18.59 13.10
C THR A 95 14.41 -17.26 13.81
N ARG A 96 13.35 -16.68 14.37
CA ARG A 96 13.37 -15.44 15.13
C ARG A 96 12.96 -15.75 16.56
N ARG A 97 13.77 -15.30 17.53
CA ARG A 97 13.48 -15.45 18.96
C ARG A 97 13.29 -14.09 19.60
N PHE A 98 12.25 -13.97 20.41
CA PHE A 98 11.81 -12.71 21.00
C PHE A 98 12.02 -12.75 22.50
N SER A 99 12.69 -11.73 23.04
CA SER A 99 12.81 -11.54 24.49
C SER A 99 12.06 -10.29 24.94
N TYR A 100 11.46 -10.37 26.12
CA TYR A 100 10.61 -9.33 26.67
C TYR A 100 11.08 -8.95 28.08
N ASN A 101 10.88 -7.69 28.46
CA ASN A 101 11.05 -7.28 29.85
C ASN A 101 9.84 -7.70 30.73
N LEU A 102 9.93 -7.39 32.02
CA LEU A 102 8.85 -7.65 33.00
C LEU A 102 7.56 -6.89 32.69
N GLY A 103 7.64 -5.75 32.01
CA GLY A 103 6.47 -4.98 31.55
C GLY A 103 5.79 -5.55 30.31
N GLY A 104 6.31 -6.64 29.73
CA GLY A 104 5.74 -7.25 28.54
C GLY A 104 6.23 -6.65 27.22
N HIS A 105 7.15 -5.69 27.26
CA HIS A 105 7.65 -5.03 26.06
C HIS A 105 8.84 -5.79 25.46
N LEU A 106 8.88 -5.88 24.13
CA LEU A 106 9.95 -6.52 23.37
C LEU A 106 11.27 -5.74 23.57
N THR A 107 12.31 -6.43 24.02
CA THR A 107 13.65 -5.86 24.25
C THR A 107 14.72 -6.45 23.33
N GLN A 108 14.48 -7.61 22.73
CA GLN A 108 15.47 -8.24 21.86
C GLN A 108 14.82 -9.16 20.83
N VAL A 109 15.39 -9.16 19.64
CA VAL A 109 15.12 -10.14 18.58
C VAL A 109 16.45 -10.76 18.16
N ASP A 110 16.60 -12.07 18.37
CA ASP A 110 17.69 -12.85 17.80
C ASP A 110 17.20 -13.61 16.57
N GLU A 111 17.91 -13.49 15.46
CA GLU A 111 17.58 -14.18 14.22
C GLU A 111 18.68 -15.17 13.87
N THR A 112 18.31 -16.38 13.47
CA THR A 112 19.21 -17.38 12.90
C THR A 112 18.79 -17.66 11.47
N GLY A 113 19.66 -17.29 10.53
CA GLY A 113 19.46 -17.53 9.11
C GLY A 113 19.89 -18.93 8.71
N TYR A 114 19.44 -19.39 7.54
CA TYR A 114 19.79 -20.71 7.00
C TYR A 114 20.23 -20.58 5.54
N GLY A 115 21.54 -20.68 5.31
CA GLY A 115 22.14 -20.63 3.98
C GLY A 115 22.09 -21.98 3.27
N GLU A 116 22.14 -21.97 1.94
CA GLU A 116 22.07 -23.20 1.13
C GLU A 116 23.26 -24.16 1.35
N ARG A 117 24.40 -23.62 1.79
CA ARG A 117 25.62 -24.38 2.11
C ARG A 117 25.66 -24.89 3.55
N GLY A 118 24.54 -24.78 4.29
CA GLY A 118 24.43 -25.20 5.69
C GLY A 118 24.90 -24.16 6.72
N GLU A 119 25.26 -22.95 6.26
CA GLU A 119 25.60 -21.81 7.11
C GLU A 119 24.42 -21.38 7.99
N ARG A 120 24.72 -20.98 9.23
CA ARG A 120 23.72 -20.52 10.20
C ARG A 120 24.12 -19.20 10.85
N PRO A 121 24.20 -18.10 10.06
CA PRO A 121 24.56 -16.81 10.60
C PRO A 121 23.50 -16.35 11.62
N GLN A 122 23.96 -15.57 12.60
CA GLN A 122 23.10 -14.99 13.63
C GLN A 122 23.21 -13.48 13.61
N ARG A 123 22.09 -12.79 13.82
CA ARG A 123 22.06 -11.35 14.06
C ARG A 123 21.12 -11.04 15.21
N ARG A 124 21.35 -9.90 15.84
CA ARG A 124 20.57 -9.41 16.98
C ARG A 124 20.14 -7.98 16.75
N THR A 125 18.90 -7.68 17.14
CA THR A 125 18.42 -6.31 17.35
C THR A 125 17.95 -6.15 18.80
N GLU A 126 18.41 -5.11 19.48
CA GLU A 126 18.03 -4.77 20.85
C GLU A 126 17.17 -3.50 20.86
N PHE A 127 16.25 -3.43 21.81
CA PHE A 127 15.30 -2.33 21.97
C PHE A 127 15.32 -1.85 23.43
N GLU A 128 15.72 -0.59 23.63
CA GLU A 128 15.57 0.10 24.91
C GLU A 128 14.19 0.76 24.93
N ARG A 129 13.46 0.66 26.05
CA ARG A 129 12.10 1.19 26.19
C ARG A 129 11.90 1.85 27.54
N ASP A 130 11.01 2.83 27.58
CA ASP A 130 10.58 3.44 28.83
C ASP A 130 9.52 2.58 29.56
N SER A 131 9.05 3.08 30.70
CA SER A 131 8.10 2.38 31.57
C SER A 131 6.70 2.21 30.97
N ILE A 132 6.35 2.98 29.92
CA ILE A 132 5.07 2.86 29.22
C ILE A 132 5.22 2.16 27.86
N GLY A 133 6.43 1.69 27.53
CA GLY A 133 6.73 0.87 26.36
C GLY A 133 7.18 1.64 25.11
N ARG A 134 7.34 2.97 25.18
CA ARG A 134 7.86 3.76 24.05
C ARG A 134 9.31 3.35 23.76
N LEU A 135 9.68 3.31 22.49
CA LEU A 135 11.02 2.91 22.04
C LEU A 135 11.99 4.06 22.32
N LEU A 136 12.97 3.88 23.19
CA LEU A 136 14.00 4.89 23.47
C LEU A 136 15.22 4.70 22.58
N ALA A 137 15.60 3.44 22.30
CA ALA A 137 16.67 3.16 21.36
C ALA A 137 16.46 1.82 20.65
N LYS A 138 16.96 1.74 19.41
CA LYS A 138 17.09 0.50 18.64
C LYS A 138 18.55 0.31 18.27
N LEU A 139 19.10 -0.86 18.56
CA LEU A 139 20.50 -1.19 18.34
C LEU A 139 20.60 -2.45 17.49
N ASN A 140 21.46 -2.42 16.48
CA ASN A 140 21.81 -3.57 15.67
C ASN A 140 23.30 -3.51 15.28
N ALA A 141 23.74 -4.42 14.42
CA ALA A 141 25.15 -4.49 14.01
C ALA A 141 25.62 -3.21 13.27
N ASP A 142 24.71 -2.47 12.64
CA ASP A 142 25.06 -1.35 11.77
C ASP A 142 24.90 0.01 12.44
N ALA A 143 23.98 0.17 13.39
CA ALA A 143 23.74 1.45 14.06
C ALA A 143 23.02 1.33 15.42
N ARG A 144 23.12 2.41 16.21
CA ARG A 144 22.19 2.79 17.27
C ARG A 144 21.28 3.90 16.76
N GLN A 145 19.99 3.80 17.03
CA GLN A 145 19.00 4.85 16.78
C GLN A 145 18.35 5.24 18.10
N ASP A 146 18.42 6.50 18.50
CA ASP A 146 17.81 7.04 19.70
C ASP A 146 16.56 7.85 19.34
N TYR A 147 15.50 7.72 20.12
CA TYR A 147 14.18 8.31 19.88
C TYR A 147 13.80 9.21 21.06
N VAL A 148 13.32 10.43 20.76
CA VAL A 148 12.86 11.38 21.76
C VAL A 148 11.39 11.67 21.54
N TYR A 149 10.62 11.75 22.63
CA TYR A 149 9.19 12.06 22.61
C TYR A 149 8.89 13.25 23.51
N ASP A 150 7.76 13.91 23.25
CA ASP A 150 7.18 14.84 24.19
C ASP A 150 6.27 14.16 25.22
N ASP A 151 5.69 14.97 26.11
CA ASP A 151 4.75 14.53 27.16
C ASP A 151 3.41 14.02 26.60
N ALA A 152 3.12 14.22 25.32
CA ALA A 152 1.92 13.76 24.63
C ALA A 152 2.17 12.51 23.77
N ASP A 153 3.31 11.82 23.99
CA ASP A 153 3.75 10.63 23.27
C ASP A 153 4.01 10.84 21.76
N ARG A 154 4.27 12.08 21.34
CA ARG A 154 4.61 12.41 19.96
C ARG A 154 6.13 12.37 19.77
N LEU A 155 6.58 11.78 18.67
CA LEU A 155 8.00 11.64 18.35
C LEU A 155 8.60 13.00 17.97
N LEU A 156 9.55 13.50 18.74
CA LEU A 156 10.25 14.77 18.49
C LEU A 156 11.48 14.58 17.62
N SER A 157 12.25 13.49 17.81
CA SER A 157 13.44 13.26 17.01
C SER A 157 13.85 11.79 16.93
N ILE A 158 14.58 11.47 15.87
CA ILE A 158 15.35 10.23 15.75
C ILE A 158 16.79 10.59 15.42
N GLN A 159 17.75 10.10 16.21
CA GLN A 159 19.18 10.27 15.95
C GLN A 159 19.82 8.92 15.69
N ARG A 160 20.53 8.77 14.56
CA ARG A 160 21.24 7.54 14.21
C ARG A 160 22.73 7.72 14.29
N LEU A 161 23.41 6.84 15.01
CA LEU A 161 24.86 6.73 15.09
C LEU A 161 25.31 5.40 14.50
N PRO A 162 26.02 5.38 13.35
CA PRO A 162 26.48 4.15 12.73
C PRO A 162 27.67 3.55 13.47
N THR A 163 27.71 2.22 13.57
CA THR A 163 28.88 1.45 14.02
C THR A 163 29.99 1.50 12.98
N ALA A 164 31.19 1.01 13.30
CA ALA A 164 32.26 0.88 12.32
C ALA A 164 31.86 -0.01 11.13
N GLN A 165 31.10 -1.09 11.39
CA GLN A 165 30.56 -1.97 10.36
C GLN A 165 29.51 -1.24 9.50
N GLY A 166 28.56 -0.54 10.13
CA GLY A 166 27.57 0.25 9.40
C GLY A 166 28.20 1.29 8.48
N LYS A 167 29.25 1.99 8.95
CA LYS A 167 30.00 2.95 8.12
C LYS A 167 30.62 2.29 6.87
N GLN A 168 31.15 1.07 6.99
CA GLN A 168 31.69 0.31 5.85
C GLN A 168 30.60 -0.09 4.84
N LEU A 169 29.35 -0.27 5.31
CA LEU A 169 28.17 -0.55 4.46
C LEU A 169 27.52 0.72 3.88
N GLY A 170 28.01 1.91 4.22
CA GLY A 170 27.44 3.20 3.77
C GLY A 170 26.34 3.76 4.67
N VAL A 171 26.09 3.17 5.84
CA VAL A 171 25.20 3.74 6.86
C VAL A 171 25.84 4.99 7.44
N SER A 172 25.09 6.09 7.40
CA SER A 172 25.56 7.41 7.82
C SER A 172 24.84 7.89 9.08
N GLU A 173 25.51 8.77 9.82
CA GLU A 173 24.89 9.52 10.91
C GLU A 173 23.77 10.40 10.36
N GLU A 174 22.71 10.55 11.15
CA GLU A 174 21.51 11.27 10.75
C GLU A 174 20.75 11.79 11.97
N ALA A 175 20.06 12.91 11.78
CA ALA A 175 19.02 13.40 12.67
C ALA A 175 17.74 13.70 11.86
N LEU A 176 16.61 13.25 12.38
CA LEU A 176 15.27 13.63 11.94
C LEU A 176 14.60 14.36 13.10
N GLU A 177 13.96 15.49 12.83
CA GLU A 177 13.26 16.29 13.85
C GLU A 177 11.83 16.61 13.41
N PHE A 178 10.91 16.58 14.35
CA PHE A 178 9.49 16.80 14.12
C PHE A 178 8.96 17.86 15.09
N THR A 179 8.22 18.82 14.58
CA THR A 179 7.54 19.84 15.38
C THR A 179 6.03 19.74 15.17
N TYR A 180 5.28 19.89 16.25
CA TYR A 180 3.82 19.81 16.24
C TYR A 180 3.18 21.10 16.75
N ASP A 181 1.99 21.41 16.25
CA ASP A 181 1.15 22.44 16.84
C ASP A 181 0.43 21.95 18.13
N LEU A 182 -0.35 22.85 18.74
CA LEU A 182 -1.14 22.56 19.93
C LEU A 182 -2.26 21.52 19.70
N LEU A 183 -2.65 21.28 18.43
CA LEU A 183 -3.61 20.24 18.06
C LEU A 183 -2.95 18.89 17.79
N GLY A 184 -1.60 18.82 17.82
CA GLY A 184 -0.84 17.62 17.52
C GLY A 184 -0.65 17.33 16.03
N ARG A 185 -0.86 18.32 15.18
CA ARG A 185 -0.56 18.22 13.74
C ARG A 185 0.90 18.54 13.50
N LEU A 186 1.56 17.76 12.65
CA LEU A 186 2.96 17.96 12.26
C LEU A 186 3.07 19.27 11.47
N ILE A 187 3.77 20.27 11.99
CA ILE A 187 3.98 21.56 11.31
C ILE A 187 5.38 21.69 10.71
N GLN A 188 6.33 20.83 11.10
CA GLN A 188 7.65 20.78 10.48
C GLN A 188 8.29 19.40 10.60
N GLU A 189 8.91 18.94 9.53
CA GLU A 189 9.83 17.81 9.50
C GLU A 189 11.19 18.30 8.98
N THR A 190 12.25 18.14 9.76
CA THR A 190 13.62 18.54 9.39
C THR A 190 14.47 17.30 9.15
N THR A 191 15.11 17.24 7.98
CA THR A 191 16.07 16.19 7.62
C THR A 191 17.39 16.80 7.16
N ALA A 192 18.37 15.96 6.80
CA ALA A 192 19.61 16.43 6.18
C ALA A 192 19.40 17.14 4.82
N GLN A 193 18.23 16.98 4.18
CA GLN A 193 17.84 17.68 2.95
C GLN A 193 17.15 19.02 3.20
N GLY A 194 16.91 19.37 4.48
CA GLY A 194 16.28 20.61 4.92
C GLY A 194 14.92 20.40 5.57
N ALA A 195 14.22 21.50 5.83
CA ALA A 195 12.94 21.50 6.55
C ALA A 195 11.75 21.57 5.60
N LEU A 196 10.82 20.64 5.75
CA LEU A 196 9.47 20.70 5.20
C LEU A 196 8.53 21.28 6.25
N SER A 197 7.78 22.33 5.90
CA SER A 197 6.84 22.95 6.83
C SER A 197 5.41 22.84 6.32
N TYR A 198 4.47 22.65 7.24
CA TYR A 198 3.07 22.34 6.95
C TYR A 198 2.16 23.37 7.61
N GLU A 199 1.26 23.94 6.83
CA GLU A 199 0.20 24.82 7.31
C GLU A 199 -1.16 24.16 7.08
N TYR A 200 -2.07 24.36 8.01
CA TYR A 200 -3.37 23.72 7.98
C TYR A 200 -4.49 24.73 8.19
N ASP A 201 -5.63 24.49 7.53
CA ASP A 201 -6.86 25.17 7.86
C ASP A 201 -7.44 24.70 9.23
N PRO A 202 -8.51 25.35 9.74
CA PRO A 202 -9.18 24.92 10.96
C PRO A 202 -9.77 23.49 10.91
N LEU A 203 -10.08 22.97 9.71
CA LEU A 203 -10.57 21.60 9.50
C LEU A 203 -9.43 20.56 9.42
N SER A 204 -8.17 21.02 9.56
CA SER A 204 -6.95 20.22 9.45
C SER A 204 -6.67 19.66 8.06
N ASN A 205 -7.15 20.34 7.02
CA ASN A 205 -6.68 20.13 5.66
C ASN A 205 -5.35 20.89 5.47
N LEU A 206 -4.37 20.27 4.82
CA LEU A 206 -3.06 20.86 4.53
C LEU A 206 -3.20 21.97 3.50
N THR A 207 -3.10 23.25 3.87
CA THR A 207 -3.25 24.38 2.94
C THR A 207 -1.96 24.72 2.22
N THR A 208 -0.82 24.64 2.90
CA THR A 208 0.48 24.99 2.32
C THR A 208 1.55 24.01 2.79
N LEU A 209 2.31 23.48 1.83
CA LEU A 209 3.55 22.77 2.06
C LEU A 209 4.70 23.64 1.59
N THR A 210 5.56 24.06 2.51
CA THR A 210 6.76 24.84 2.20
C THR A 210 7.96 23.90 2.05
N LEU A 211 8.55 23.88 0.86
CA LEU A 211 9.74 23.09 0.53
C LEU A 211 11.00 23.69 1.19
N PRO A 212 12.08 22.89 1.36
CA PRO A 212 13.38 23.41 1.83
C PRO A 212 13.95 24.56 1.00
N THR A 213 13.54 24.67 -0.27
CA THR A 213 13.91 25.75 -1.20
C THR A 213 13.11 27.04 -0.98
N GLY A 214 12.13 27.04 -0.08
CA GLY A 214 11.23 28.16 0.19
C GLY A 214 10.01 28.24 -0.73
N GLN A 215 9.87 27.32 -1.71
CA GLN A 215 8.70 27.26 -2.58
C GLN A 215 7.46 26.76 -1.81
N HIS A 216 6.30 27.30 -2.15
CA HIS A 216 5.02 26.98 -1.51
C HIS A 216 4.11 26.20 -2.45
N LEU A 217 3.87 24.92 -2.11
CA LEU A 217 2.83 24.12 -2.74
C LEU A 217 1.52 24.32 -1.97
N ASN A 218 0.59 25.04 -2.60
CA ASN A 218 -0.68 25.40 -2.00
C ASN A 218 -1.80 24.47 -2.48
N HIS A 219 -2.70 24.19 -1.55
CA HIS A 219 -3.88 23.36 -1.73
C HIS A 219 -5.11 24.20 -1.35
N LEU A 220 -6.02 24.40 -2.29
CA LEU A 220 -7.29 25.04 -2.02
C LEU A 220 -8.38 23.98 -1.92
N TYR A 221 -9.16 24.03 -0.85
CA TYR A 221 -10.25 23.10 -0.61
C TYR A 221 -11.59 23.83 -0.66
N TYR A 222 -12.64 23.11 -1.06
CA TYR A 222 -14.01 23.53 -0.83
C TYR A 222 -14.75 22.55 0.10
N GLY A 223 -15.80 23.06 0.75
CA GLY A 223 -16.67 22.26 1.61
C GLY A 223 -15.91 21.54 2.72
N SER A 224 -16.12 20.23 2.83
CA SER A 224 -15.58 19.41 3.92
C SER A 224 -14.09 19.04 3.80
N GLY A 225 -13.37 19.57 2.80
CA GLY A 225 -11.98 19.20 2.51
C GLY A 225 -11.80 18.48 1.16
N HIS A 226 -12.59 18.85 0.14
CA HIS A 226 -12.39 18.36 -1.23
C HIS A 226 -11.41 19.29 -1.95
N LEU A 227 -10.30 18.75 -2.43
CA LEU A 227 -9.25 19.54 -3.08
C LEU A 227 -9.78 20.14 -4.38
N HIS A 228 -9.92 21.46 -4.43
CA HIS A 228 -10.33 22.21 -5.61
C HIS A 228 -9.15 22.50 -6.53
N GLN A 229 -8.02 22.94 -5.96
CA GLN A 229 -6.90 23.46 -6.75
C GLN A 229 -5.57 23.13 -6.10
N LEU A 230 -4.57 22.87 -6.95
CA LEU A 230 -3.15 22.85 -6.62
C LEU A 230 -2.43 23.97 -7.35
N ASN A 231 -1.59 24.73 -6.64
CA ASN A 231 -0.68 25.70 -7.25
C ASN A 231 0.69 25.69 -6.57
N LEU A 232 1.74 26.04 -7.31
CA LEU A 232 3.10 26.18 -6.81
C LEU A 232 3.53 27.64 -6.94
N ASP A 233 3.75 28.33 -5.81
CA ASP A 233 4.01 29.79 -5.76
C ASP A 233 2.97 30.62 -6.53
N GLY A 234 1.71 30.20 -6.53
CA GLY A 234 0.63 30.85 -7.28
C GLY A 234 0.53 30.44 -8.76
N GLN A 235 1.49 29.70 -9.31
CA GLN A 235 1.35 29.07 -10.62
C GLN A 235 0.36 27.91 -10.53
N LEU A 236 -0.77 28.02 -11.21
CA LEU A 236 -1.77 26.94 -11.29
C LEU A 236 -1.14 25.65 -11.82
N ILE A 237 -1.31 24.56 -11.07
CA ILE A 237 -0.96 23.21 -11.51
C ILE A 237 -2.22 22.51 -12.00
N SER A 238 -3.28 22.47 -11.21
CA SER A 238 -4.51 21.76 -11.58
C SER A 238 -5.70 22.27 -10.79
N ASP A 239 -6.79 22.52 -11.48
CA ASP A 239 -8.14 22.69 -10.92
C ASP A 239 -8.91 21.38 -11.09
N ILE A 240 -9.72 21.02 -10.11
CA ILE A 240 -10.40 19.73 -10.01
C ILE A 240 -11.88 19.92 -9.71
N GLU A 241 -12.72 19.35 -10.58
CA GLU A 241 -14.18 19.32 -10.44
C GLU A 241 -14.68 17.92 -10.07
N ARG A 242 -15.80 17.88 -9.34
CA ARG A 242 -16.39 16.64 -8.82
C ARG A 242 -17.88 16.53 -9.08
N ASP A 243 -18.37 15.29 -9.10
CA ASP A 243 -19.81 15.01 -9.13
C ASP A 243 -20.45 15.14 -7.74
N ASP A 244 -21.77 14.91 -7.68
CA ASP A 244 -22.57 14.94 -6.45
C ASP A 244 -22.15 13.89 -5.40
N LEU A 245 -21.42 12.86 -5.81
CA LEU A 245 -20.80 11.86 -4.92
C LEU A 245 -19.37 12.26 -4.50
N HIS A 246 -18.95 13.48 -4.84
CA HIS A 246 -17.62 14.02 -4.61
C HIS A 246 -16.49 13.19 -5.25
N ARG A 247 -16.79 12.45 -6.32
CA ARG A 247 -15.79 11.79 -7.14
C ARG A 247 -15.28 12.76 -8.17
N GLU A 248 -13.99 12.72 -8.43
CA GLU A 248 -13.38 13.58 -9.43
C GLU A 248 -13.88 13.25 -10.83
N VAL A 249 -14.36 14.26 -11.54
CA VAL A 249 -14.88 14.10 -12.90
C VAL A 249 -14.12 14.91 -13.93
N LEU A 250 -13.45 15.99 -13.53
CA LEU A 250 -12.58 16.78 -14.41
C LEU A 250 -11.32 17.24 -13.65
N ARG A 251 -10.21 17.38 -14.37
CA ARG A 251 -9.06 18.17 -13.92
C ARG A 251 -8.38 18.93 -15.07
N THR A 252 -7.83 20.10 -14.78
CA THR A 252 -6.98 20.84 -15.73
C THR A 252 -5.53 20.36 -15.67
N GLN A 253 -4.87 20.29 -16.83
CA GLN A 253 -3.51 19.79 -17.01
C GLN A 253 -2.86 20.55 -18.18
N GLY A 254 -2.50 21.82 -17.95
CA GLY A 254 -2.00 22.72 -18.99
C GLY A 254 -3.12 23.09 -19.97
N THR A 255 -2.89 22.95 -21.28
CA THR A 255 -3.94 23.14 -22.29
C THR A 255 -4.94 21.99 -22.36
N LEU A 256 -4.68 20.87 -21.68
CA LEU A 256 -5.57 19.71 -21.62
C LEU A 256 -6.49 19.80 -20.39
N THR A 257 -7.69 19.26 -20.54
CA THR A 257 -8.60 18.91 -19.46
C THR A 257 -8.88 17.42 -19.53
N SER A 258 -8.58 16.71 -18.45
CA SER A 258 -8.89 15.30 -18.28
C SER A 258 -10.30 15.13 -17.73
N CYS A 259 -11.02 14.13 -18.22
CA CYS A 259 -12.40 13.84 -17.88
C CYS A 259 -12.54 12.36 -17.51
N PHE A 260 -13.29 12.08 -16.45
CA PHE A 260 -13.46 10.74 -15.87
C PHE A 260 -14.93 10.37 -15.75
N GLY A 261 -15.21 9.07 -15.94
CA GLY A 261 -16.51 8.48 -15.67
C GLY A 261 -16.40 7.18 -14.89
N TYR A 262 -17.46 6.87 -14.14
CA TYR A 262 -17.50 5.75 -13.22
C TYR A 262 -18.70 4.84 -13.52
N ASP A 263 -18.58 3.56 -13.19
CA ASP A 263 -19.73 2.64 -13.18
C ASP A 263 -20.57 2.78 -11.88
N ALA A 264 -21.62 1.96 -11.78
CA ALA A 264 -22.52 1.95 -10.62
C ALA A 264 -21.84 1.51 -9.31
N MET A 265 -20.68 0.84 -9.40
CA MET A 265 -19.85 0.43 -8.26
C MET A 265 -18.80 1.48 -7.89
N GLY A 266 -18.73 2.60 -8.63
CA GLY A 266 -17.77 3.67 -8.39
C GLY A 266 -16.38 3.40 -8.97
N ARG A 267 -16.22 2.38 -9.82
CA ARG A 267 -14.97 2.08 -10.52
C ARG A 267 -14.86 2.92 -11.78
N LYS A 268 -13.65 3.36 -12.12
CA LYS A 268 -13.41 4.18 -13.32
C LYS A 268 -13.73 3.38 -14.59
N SER A 269 -14.80 3.74 -15.30
CA SER A 269 -15.26 3.03 -16.50
C SER A 269 -14.74 3.64 -17.79
N TRP A 270 -14.42 4.93 -17.80
CA TRP A 270 -13.77 5.60 -18.92
C TRP A 270 -13.02 6.84 -18.48
N GLN A 271 -12.03 7.25 -19.29
CA GLN A 271 -11.31 8.51 -19.12
C GLN A 271 -10.75 9.01 -20.45
N PHE A 272 -10.56 10.32 -20.59
CA PHE A 272 -9.86 10.92 -21.72
C PHE A 272 -9.32 12.31 -21.38
N ALA A 273 -8.33 12.78 -22.16
CA ALA A 273 -7.84 14.16 -22.10
C ALA A 273 -8.18 14.92 -23.39
N SER A 274 -8.59 16.18 -23.30
CA SER A 274 -8.99 17.01 -24.44
C SER A 274 -8.57 18.47 -24.27
N ARG A 275 -8.42 19.20 -25.39
CA ARG A 275 -8.24 20.67 -25.37
C ARG A 275 -9.55 21.45 -25.16
N LEU A 276 -10.67 20.75 -25.02
CA LEU A 276 -11.93 21.39 -24.66
C LEU A 276 -11.86 21.91 -23.22
N PRO A 277 -12.33 23.14 -22.96
CA PRO A 277 -12.31 23.71 -21.62
C PRO A 277 -13.32 23.00 -20.71
N ALA A 278 -13.06 23.03 -19.40
CA ALA A 278 -13.84 22.32 -18.39
C ALA A 278 -15.33 22.67 -18.42
N GLU A 279 -15.71 23.92 -18.75
CA GLU A 279 -17.11 24.35 -18.81
C GLU A 279 -17.90 23.73 -19.97
N LYS A 280 -17.21 23.32 -21.04
CA LYS A 280 -17.84 22.55 -22.12
C LYS A 280 -17.97 21.08 -21.74
N LEU A 281 -16.96 20.54 -21.06
CA LEU A 281 -16.91 19.13 -20.68
C LEU A 281 -17.82 18.80 -19.50
N SER A 282 -18.09 19.74 -18.58
CA SER A 282 -18.99 19.54 -17.44
C SER A 282 -20.41 19.15 -17.84
N ARG A 283 -20.82 19.43 -19.08
CA ARG A 283 -22.13 19.00 -19.64
C ARG A 283 -22.20 17.50 -19.89
N LEU A 284 -21.08 16.80 -20.04
CA LEU A 284 -21.04 15.35 -20.29
C LEU A 284 -21.58 14.51 -19.13
N HIS A 285 -21.52 15.05 -17.91
CA HIS A 285 -22.00 14.36 -16.72
C HIS A 285 -23.51 14.53 -16.49
N ASN A 286 -24.20 15.26 -17.38
CA ASN A 286 -25.66 15.34 -17.36
C ASN A 286 -26.29 14.02 -17.85
N PRO A 287 -27.22 13.41 -17.08
CA PRO A 287 -27.91 12.19 -17.47
C PRO A 287 -28.79 12.45 -18.70
N GLY A 288 -28.25 12.14 -19.88
CA GLY A 288 -28.91 12.38 -21.17
C GLY A 288 -27.94 12.61 -22.35
N ILE A 289 -26.69 12.98 -22.07
CA ILE A 289 -25.65 13.09 -23.10
C ILE A 289 -24.83 11.80 -23.08
N GLN A 290 -24.94 10.99 -24.13
CA GLN A 290 -24.00 9.88 -24.32
C GLN A 290 -22.64 10.46 -24.68
N PRO A 291 -21.55 10.13 -23.97
CA PRO A 291 -20.21 10.56 -24.33
C PRO A 291 -19.86 10.20 -25.77
N ASP A 292 -20.43 9.11 -26.30
CA ASP A 292 -20.30 8.70 -27.70
C ASP A 292 -20.73 9.77 -28.73
N LEU A 293 -21.47 10.82 -28.32
CA LEU A 293 -21.99 11.90 -29.17
C LEU A 293 -21.10 13.15 -29.27
N LEU A 294 -19.99 13.27 -28.52
CA LEU A 294 -19.04 14.36 -28.73
C LEU A 294 -18.11 14.02 -29.92
N VAL A 295 -18.43 14.60 -31.08
CA VAL A 295 -17.78 14.38 -32.38
C VAL A 295 -16.24 14.60 -32.37
N GLU A 296 -15.66 15.23 -31.34
CA GLU A 296 -14.21 15.41 -31.18
C GLU A 296 -13.47 14.25 -30.46
N HIS A 297 -14.17 13.22 -29.97
CA HIS A 297 -13.55 11.99 -29.43
C HIS A 297 -12.62 11.29 -30.44
N ALA A 298 -12.83 11.51 -31.74
CA ALA A 298 -11.99 10.97 -32.81
C ALA A 298 -10.54 11.53 -32.82
N TYR A 299 -10.26 12.67 -32.18
CA TYR A 299 -8.94 13.34 -32.27
C TYR A 299 -8.11 13.37 -30.99
N ASN A 300 -8.65 13.01 -29.83
CA ASN A 300 -7.87 12.94 -28.58
C ASN A 300 -7.05 11.63 -28.52
N PRO A 301 -5.70 11.67 -28.42
CA PRO A 301 -4.89 10.44 -28.36
C PRO A 301 -5.06 9.70 -27.03
N ILE A 302 -5.27 10.41 -25.91
CA ILE A 302 -5.40 9.82 -24.58
C ILE A 302 -6.90 9.56 -24.32
N HIS A 303 -7.34 8.33 -24.57
CA HIS A 303 -8.71 7.89 -24.31
C HIS A 303 -8.75 6.41 -23.95
N ARG A 304 -9.46 6.07 -22.86
CA ARG A 304 -9.54 4.73 -22.29
C ARG A 304 -10.95 4.37 -21.86
N ARG A 305 -11.31 3.09 -21.99
CA ARG A 305 -12.50 2.48 -21.36
C ARG A 305 -12.10 1.19 -20.68
N HIS A 306 -12.73 0.93 -19.53
CA HIS A 306 -12.49 -0.23 -18.69
C HIS A 306 -13.79 -1.02 -18.51
N GLN A 307 -13.69 -2.34 -18.54
CA GLN A 307 -14.79 -3.24 -18.22
C GLN A 307 -14.34 -4.17 -17.12
N TYR A 308 -15.27 -4.47 -16.23
CA TYR A 308 -15.03 -5.31 -15.06
C TYR A 308 -16.03 -6.46 -15.04
N ASP A 309 -15.63 -7.57 -14.45
CA ASP A 309 -16.55 -8.66 -14.16
C ASP A 309 -17.34 -8.44 -12.85
N PRO A 310 -18.34 -9.30 -12.57
CA PRO A 310 -19.13 -9.22 -11.33
C PRO A 310 -18.35 -9.43 -10.03
N ALA A 311 -17.10 -9.93 -10.07
CA ALA A 311 -16.27 -10.07 -8.86
C ALA A 311 -15.41 -8.83 -8.59
N GLY A 312 -15.35 -7.89 -9.53
CA GLY A 312 -14.54 -6.68 -9.36
C GLY A 312 -13.38 -6.57 -10.35
N GLU A 313 -13.01 -7.65 -11.02
CA GLU A 313 -11.74 -7.75 -11.75
C GLU A 313 -11.83 -7.09 -13.13
N LEU A 314 -10.77 -6.40 -13.55
CA LEU A 314 -10.69 -5.72 -14.85
C LEU A 314 -10.57 -6.76 -15.96
N THR A 315 -11.59 -6.93 -16.80
CA THR A 315 -11.59 -7.93 -17.89
C THR A 315 -11.19 -7.36 -19.24
N ARG A 316 -11.30 -6.04 -19.43
CA ARG A 316 -11.00 -5.40 -20.71
C ARG A 316 -10.61 -3.95 -20.55
N THR A 317 -9.59 -3.54 -21.32
CA THR A 317 -9.25 -2.14 -21.55
C THR A 317 -9.29 -1.85 -23.05
N LEU A 318 -9.98 -0.79 -23.44
CA LEU A 318 -9.89 -0.18 -24.77
C LEU A 318 -9.10 1.11 -24.65
N ASP A 319 -7.87 1.15 -25.17
CA ASP A 319 -6.99 2.33 -25.16
C ASP A 319 -6.68 2.72 -26.61
N LYS A 320 -6.77 4.01 -26.94
CA LYS A 320 -6.59 4.45 -28.32
C LYS A 320 -5.15 4.36 -28.82
N LEU A 321 -4.16 4.43 -27.93
CA LEU A 321 -2.73 4.32 -28.26
C LEU A 321 -2.22 2.88 -28.19
N ARG A 322 -2.90 2.01 -27.42
CA ARG A 322 -2.48 0.62 -27.16
C ARG A 322 -3.42 -0.45 -27.70
N GLY A 323 -4.58 -0.07 -28.23
CA GLY A 323 -5.59 -0.99 -28.72
C GLY A 323 -6.42 -1.63 -27.62
N GLU A 324 -6.97 -2.80 -27.92
CA GLU A 324 -7.76 -3.60 -27.00
C GLU A 324 -6.88 -4.59 -26.25
N ILE A 325 -7.07 -4.65 -24.93
CA ILE A 325 -6.42 -5.64 -24.06
C ILE A 325 -7.50 -6.35 -23.26
N LYS A 326 -7.47 -7.68 -23.24
CA LYS A 326 -8.38 -8.53 -22.45
C LYS A 326 -7.60 -9.22 -21.34
N TYR A 327 -8.26 -9.44 -20.21
CA TYR A 327 -7.68 -10.11 -19.06
C TYR A 327 -8.59 -11.25 -18.59
N GLU A 328 -7.96 -12.36 -18.24
CA GLU A 328 -8.65 -13.48 -17.60
C GLU A 328 -7.97 -13.80 -16.27
N TYR A 329 -8.77 -14.30 -15.33
CA TYR A 329 -8.35 -14.58 -13.97
C TYR A 329 -8.70 -16.02 -13.60
N GLU A 330 -7.85 -16.64 -12.81
CA GLU A 330 -8.15 -17.90 -12.16
C GLU A 330 -9.25 -17.73 -11.09
N ALA A 331 -9.82 -18.84 -10.64
CA ALA A 331 -10.90 -18.87 -9.65
C ALA A 331 -10.50 -18.36 -8.24
N ASN A 332 -9.28 -17.89 -8.04
CA ASN A 332 -8.81 -17.29 -6.79
C ASN A 332 -8.32 -15.84 -7.00
N GLY A 333 -8.63 -15.23 -8.16
CA GLY A 333 -8.29 -13.85 -8.49
C GLY A 333 -6.89 -13.64 -9.06
N GLN A 334 -6.09 -14.70 -9.23
CA GLN A 334 -4.77 -14.61 -9.86
C GLN A 334 -4.92 -14.32 -11.36
N LEU A 335 -4.10 -13.41 -11.89
CA LEU A 335 -4.13 -13.08 -13.32
C LEU A 335 -3.68 -14.30 -14.14
N HIS A 336 -4.56 -14.82 -14.99
CA HIS A 336 -4.28 -15.97 -15.85
C HIS A 336 -3.71 -15.54 -17.20
N SER A 337 -4.28 -14.50 -17.82
CA SER A 337 -3.82 -14.01 -19.12
C SER A 337 -4.02 -12.51 -19.31
N ARG A 338 -3.17 -11.91 -20.14
CA ARG A 338 -3.27 -10.57 -20.74
C ARG A 338 -3.16 -10.73 -22.24
N ASP A 339 -4.28 -10.61 -22.95
CA ASP A 339 -4.34 -10.78 -24.40
C ASP A 339 -4.48 -9.42 -25.11
N THR A 340 -3.52 -9.09 -25.97
CA THR A 340 -3.50 -7.86 -26.79
C THR A 340 -4.06 -8.09 -28.20
N GLY A 341 -4.55 -9.30 -28.50
CA GLY A 341 -4.94 -9.72 -29.85
C GLY A 341 -3.74 -10.00 -30.77
N GLN A 342 -2.52 -9.93 -30.26
CA GLN A 342 -1.28 -10.25 -30.98
C GLN A 342 -0.53 -11.39 -30.30
N LEU A 343 -0.02 -12.33 -31.10
CA LEU A 343 0.64 -13.52 -30.56
C LEU A 343 1.91 -13.22 -29.74
N ILE A 344 2.63 -12.15 -30.07
CA ILE A 344 3.95 -11.83 -29.49
C ILE A 344 3.84 -11.01 -28.20
N ASP A 345 2.79 -10.19 -28.08
CA ASP A 345 2.61 -9.23 -26.98
C ASP A 345 1.64 -9.75 -25.90
N SER A 346 0.96 -10.87 -26.15
CA SER A 346 0.08 -11.52 -25.18
C SER A 346 0.88 -12.33 -24.16
N GLU A 347 0.41 -12.33 -22.90
CA GLU A 347 1.04 -13.03 -21.78
C GLU A 347 0.05 -14.00 -21.13
N GLU A 348 0.52 -15.20 -20.79
CA GLU A 348 -0.21 -16.15 -19.97
C GLU A 348 0.64 -16.43 -18.70
N PHE A 349 -0.01 -16.77 -17.60
CA PHE A 349 0.63 -16.94 -16.31
C PHE A 349 0.20 -18.24 -15.66
N ARG A 350 1.17 -18.89 -15.00
CA ARG A 350 0.96 -20.09 -14.19
C ARG A 350 1.54 -19.86 -12.81
N TYR A 351 0.88 -20.41 -11.81
CA TYR A 351 1.28 -20.28 -10.41
C TYR A 351 1.31 -21.65 -9.74
N ASP A 352 2.22 -21.82 -8.78
CA ASP A 352 2.08 -22.89 -7.80
C ASP A 352 0.96 -22.58 -6.80
N ALA A 353 0.74 -23.49 -5.84
CA ALA A 353 -0.36 -23.32 -4.89
C ALA A 353 -0.12 -22.16 -3.91
N ALA A 354 1.13 -21.77 -3.64
CA ALA A 354 1.47 -20.63 -2.78
C ALA A 354 1.66 -19.31 -3.56
N ALA A 355 1.08 -19.23 -4.75
CA ALA A 355 1.09 -18.03 -5.61
C ALA A 355 2.46 -17.61 -6.15
N ASN A 356 3.44 -18.52 -6.23
CA ASN A 356 4.69 -18.24 -6.93
C ASN A 356 4.52 -18.45 -8.44
N ARG A 357 5.03 -17.54 -9.27
CA ARG A 357 4.99 -17.70 -10.73
C ARG A 357 5.88 -18.86 -11.19
N LEU A 358 5.35 -19.65 -12.11
CA LEU A 358 6.00 -20.81 -12.72
C LEU A 358 6.34 -20.55 -14.20
N ASN A 359 7.27 -21.31 -14.74
CA ASN A 359 7.54 -21.30 -16.18
C ASN A 359 6.43 -22.08 -16.91
N PHE A 360 6.22 -21.82 -18.19
CA PHE A 360 5.21 -22.58 -18.96
C PHE A 360 5.55 -24.07 -19.10
N ASN A 361 6.84 -24.39 -19.17
CA ASN A 361 7.31 -25.76 -19.39
C ASN A 361 7.52 -26.54 -18.08
N THR A 362 7.27 -25.94 -16.91
CA THR A 362 7.34 -26.67 -15.64
C THR A 362 6.10 -27.55 -15.47
N SER A 363 6.28 -28.69 -14.80
CA SER A 363 5.19 -29.60 -14.46
C SER A 363 4.16 -28.87 -13.60
N GLN A 364 2.88 -29.20 -13.76
CA GLN A 364 1.81 -28.68 -12.90
C GLN A 364 1.99 -29.05 -11.40
N PHE A 365 2.88 -29.99 -11.10
CA PHE A 365 3.22 -30.42 -9.73
C PHE A 365 4.47 -29.73 -9.18
N ASP A 366 5.19 -28.96 -10.00
CA ASP A 366 6.34 -28.19 -9.54
C ASP A 366 5.85 -27.03 -8.65
N HIS A 367 6.59 -26.76 -7.58
CA HIS A 367 6.34 -25.64 -6.69
C HIS A 367 7.66 -24.97 -6.32
N VAL A 368 7.58 -23.68 -6.00
CA VAL A 368 8.74 -22.92 -5.56
C VAL A 368 8.94 -23.20 -4.08
N LYS A 369 10.00 -23.96 -3.79
CA LYS A 369 10.40 -24.27 -2.42
C LYS A 369 10.63 -23.00 -1.61
N ASP A 370 10.02 -22.93 -0.42
CA ASP A 370 10.15 -21.85 0.56
C ASP A 370 9.80 -20.45 0.00
N ASN A 371 9.01 -20.40 -1.09
CA ASN A 371 8.72 -19.20 -1.88
C ASN A 371 9.98 -18.49 -2.46
N ARG A 372 11.15 -19.13 -2.44
CA ARG A 372 12.41 -18.61 -3.00
C ARG A 372 12.60 -19.14 -4.42
N LEU A 373 12.28 -18.30 -5.40
CA LEU A 373 12.38 -18.65 -6.81
C LEU A 373 13.84 -18.76 -7.21
N LYS A 374 14.31 -19.96 -7.58
CA LYS A 374 15.70 -20.21 -7.99
C LYS A 374 15.94 -20.09 -9.48
N ARG A 375 14.92 -20.35 -10.29
CA ARG A 375 14.99 -20.32 -11.76
C ARG A 375 13.68 -19.82 -12.33
N TRP A 376 13.76 -18.95 -13.31
CA TRP A 376 12.62 -18.47 -14.10
C TRP A 376 13.09 -18.11 -15.50
N ARG A 377 12.51 -18.74 -16.52
CA ARG A 377 12.99 -18.69 -17.91
C ARG A 377 14.51 -18.91 -17.99
N ASP A 378 15.25 -17.94 -18.50
CA ASP A 378 16.70 -17.89 -18.64
C ASP A 378 17.40 -17.21 -17.44
N GLN A 379 16.68 -17.01 -16.33
CA GLN A 379 17.16 -16.34 -15.14
C GLN A 379 17.38 -17.34 -13.99
N GLU A 380 18.49 -17.17 -13.27
CA GLU A 380 18.79 -17.90 -12.03
C GLU A 380 18.99 -16.92 -10.86
N TYR A 381 18.54 -17.31 -9.68
CA TYR A 381 18.54 -16.46 -8.49
C TYR A 381 19.16 -17.19 -7.30
N ALA A 382 19.97 -16.47 -6.52
CA ALA A 382 20.52 -16.96 -5.26
C ALA A 382 20.16 -16.01 -4.11
N TYR A 383 19.83 -16.58 -2.94
CA TYR A 383 19.42 -15.82 -1.76
C TYR A 383 20.41 -16.03 -0.62
N ASP A 384 20.57 -15.01 0.22
CA ASP A 384 21.28 -15.13 1.48
C ASP A 384 20.48 -15.95 2.52
N ALA A 385 21.10 -16.15 3.69
CA ALA A 385 20.50 -16.87 4.81
C ALA A 385 19.27 -16.16 5.41
N TRP A 386 19.07 -14.87 5.12
CA TRP A 386 17.96 -14.04 5.58
C TRP A 386 16.82 -13.96 4.56
N GLY A 387 17.00 -14.52 3.37
CA GLY A 387 16.01 -14.54 2.31
C GLY A 387 16.09 -13.34 1.36
N ASN A 388 17.19 -12.59 1.34
CA ASN A 388 17.41 -11.50 0.39
C ASN A 388 18.06 -12.05 -0.89
N LEU A 389 17.60 -11.62 -2.07
CA LEU A 389 18.22 -11.95 -3.34
C LEU A 389 19.62 -11.33 -3.42
N VAL A 390 20.68 -12.13 -3.48
CA VAL A 390 22.08 -11.66 -3.54
C VAL A 390 22.73 -11.83 -4.90
N GLU A 391 22.25 -12.75 -5.74
CA GLU A 391 22.69 -12.87 -7.12
C GLU A 391 21.50 -13.10 -8.06
N LYS A 392 21.49 -12.42 -9.20
CA LYS A 392 20.59 -12.69 -10.33
C LYS A 392 21.42 -12.85 -11.59
N ARG A 393 21.33 -14.02 -12.24
CA ARG A 393 21.97 -14.31 -13.53
C ARG A 393 20.90 -14.30 -14.60
N SER A 394 21.11 -13.60 -15.71
CA SER A 394 20.15 -13.53 -16.82
C SER A 394 20.85 -13.74 -18.16
N GLY A 395 20.21 -14.48 -19.06
CA GLY A 395 20.69 -14.72 -20.41
C GLY A 395 22.10 -15.36 -20.45
N MET A 396 22.88 -15.03 -21.48
CA MET A 396 24.19 -15.64 -21.74
C MET A 396 25.39 -14.99 -21.03
N GLY A 397 25.19 -13.97 -20.19
CA GLY A 397 26.34 -13.30 -19.57
C GLY A 397 26.09 -12.19 -18.56
N THR A 398 24.85 -11.89 -18.18
CA THR A 398 24.55 -10.85 -17.18
C THR A 398 24.52 -11.44 -15.78
N LEU A 399 25.29 -10.87 -14.86
CA LEU A 399 25.30 -11.20 -13.44
C LEU A 399 25.10 -9.93 -12.63
N GLN A 400 24.04 -9.89 -11.83
CA GLN A 400 23.80 -8.85 -10.85
C GLN A 400 24.07 -9.37 -9.45
N MET A 401 24.73 -8.56 -8.63
CA MET A 401 25.06 -8.86 -7.24
C MET A 401 24.47 -7.77 -6.34
N PHE A 402 23.91 -8.17 -5.20
CA PHE A 402 23.20 -7.29 -4.28
C PHE A 402 23.72 -7.44 -2.85
N VAL A 403 23.91 -6.31 -2.15
CA VAL A 403 24.39 -6.26 -0.76
C VAL A 403 23.37 -5.51 0.09
N TYR A 404 23.05 -6.05 1.26
CA TYR A 404 22.04 -5.52 2.17
C TYR A 404 22.64 -5.13 3.52
N ASP A 405 22.00 -4.18 4.20
CA ASP A 405 22.26 -3.89 5.60
C ASP A 405 21.53 -4.90 6.52
N CYS A 406 21.74 -4.78 7.84
CA CYS A 406 21.13 -5.66 8.84
C CYS A 406 19.61 -5.51 8.94
N GLU A 407 19.02 -4.45 8.36
CA GLU A 407 17.58 -4.25 8.23
C GLU A 407 17.02 -4.79 6.91
N ASN A 408 17.84 -5.49 6.12
CA ASN A 408 17.51 -6.05 4.81
C ASN A 408 17.20 -4.98 3.75
N ARG A 409 17.78 -3.78 3.87
CA ARG A 409 17.70 -2.72 2.84
C ARG A 409 18.88 -2.84 1.89
N LEU A 410 18.63 -2.75 0.58
CA LEU A 410 19.65 -2.86 -0.45
C LEU A 410 20.60 -1.66 -0.38
N VAL A 411 21.86 -1.84 0.00
CA VAL A 411 22.84 -0.73 0.11
C VAL A 411 23.78 -0.65 -1.08
N ARG A 412 24.01 -1.77 -1.79
CA ARG A 412 24.85 -1.79 -3.01
C ARG A 412 24.34 -2.81 -4.03
N ALA A 413 24.45 -2.46 -5.30
CA ALA A 413 24.22 -3.36 -6.43
C ALA A 413 25.34 -3.21 -7.48
N GLU A 414 25.70 -4.30 -8.13
CA GLU A 414 26.71 -4.34 -9.21
C GLU A 414 26.20 -5.23 -10.35
N THR A 415 26.24 -4.75 -11.59
CA THR A 415 25.89 -5.53 -12.79
C THR A 415 27.13 -5.76 -13.65
N LEU A 416 27.44 -7.02 -13.91
CA LEU A 416 28.47 -7.46 -14.84
C LEU A 416 27.82 -8.02 -16.09
N VAL A 417 28.31 -7.61 -17.27
CA VAL A 417 27.92 -8.19 -18.56
C VAL A 417 29.16 -8.79 -19.22
N ASN A 418 29.08 -10.08 -19.53
CA ASN A 418 30.18 -10.87 -20.08
C ASN A 418 31.47 -10.77 -19.23
N GLY A 419 31.31 -10.70 -17.90
CA GLY A 419 32.39 -10.59 -16.93
C GLY A 419 33.00 -9.19 -16.77
N LYS A 420 32.48 -8.17 -17.47
CA LYS A 420 32.91 -6.77 -17.31
C LYS A 420 31.87 -6.01 -16.48
N LEU A 421 32.33 -5.21 -15.51
CA LEU A 421 31.46 -4.31 -14.77
C LEU A 421 30.83 -3.28 -15.71
N GLU A 422 29.50 -3.27 -15.77
CA GLU A 422 28.70 -2.39 -16.62
C GLU A 422 28.01 -1.29 -15.81
N SER A 423 27.47 -1.65 -14.63
CA SER A 423 26.86 -0.70 -13.72
C SER A 423 27.11 -0.97 -12.23
N THR A 424 27.03 0.10 -11.43
CA THR A 424 26.99 0.04 -9.97
C THR A 424 25.89 0.95 -9.43
N GLY A 425 25.37 0.61 -8.25
CA GLY A 425 24.43 1.44 -7.49
C GLY A 425 24.76 1.38 -6.00
N ALA A 426 24.72 2.52 -5.32
CA ALA A 426 24.87 2.64 -3.88
C ALA A 426 23.73 3.49 -3.31
N TYR A 427 23.05 2.98 -2.28
CA TYR A 427 21.80 3.56 -1.76
C TYR A 427 21.94 3.93 -0.29
N ARG A 428 21.31 5.03 0.11
CA ARG A 428 21.25 5.47 1.51
C ARG A 428 19.82 5.69 1.96
N TYR A 429 19.56 5.30 3.21
CA TYR A 429 18.24 5.37 3.83
C TYR A 429 18.27 6.18 5.10
N ASP A 430 17.14 6.82 5.41
CA ASP A 430 16.93 7.42 6.71
C ASP A 430 16.45 6.41 7.75
N SER A 431 16.24 6.91 8.96
CA SER A 431 15.78 6.14 10.12
C SER A 431 14.32 5.73 10.06
N LEU A 432 13.55 6.29 9.12
CA LEU A 432 12.19 5.84 8.78
C LEU A 432 12.19 4.80 7.65
N GLY A 433 13.35 4.46 7.09
CA GLY A 433 13.50 3.47 6.02
C GLY A 433 13.33 4.04 4.61
N ARG A 434 13.22 5.36 4.46
CA ARG A 434 13.06 6.02 3.15
C ARG A 434 14.42 6.18 2.48
N ARG A 435 14.53 5.87 1.19
CA ARG A 435 15.75 6.12 0.42
C ARG A 435 15.95 7.61 0.21
N VAL A 436 17.00 8.19 0.80
CA VAL A 436 17.31 9.63 0.78
C VAL A 436 18.41 9.99 -0.21
N ALA A 437 19.18 9.01 -0.71
CA ALA A 437 20.13 9.22 -1.78
C ALA A 437 20.44 7.95 -2.57
N LYS A 438 20.85 8.12 -3.82
CA LYS A 438 21.56 7.10 -4.60
C LYS A 438 22.76 7.68 -5.35
N VAL A 439 23.78 6.86 -5.54
CA VAL A 439 24.87 7.10 -6.48
C VAL A 439 24.94 5.90 -7.40
N SER A 440 24.81 6.11 -8.70
CA SER A 440 24.92 5.05 -9.70
C SER A 440 26.00 5.39 -10.72
N GLU A 441 26.63 4.35 -11.26
CA GLU A 441 27.50 4.46 -12.42
C GLU A 441 26.98 3.49 -13.47
N VAL A 442 26.65 3.98 -14.67
CA VAL A 442 26.18 3.14 -15.79
C VAL A 442 27.01 3.51 -17.01
N ASN A 443 27.72 2.54 -17.59
CA ASN A 443 28.59 2.76 -18.75
C ASN A 443 29.59 3.93 -18.58
N GLY A 444 30.11 4.10 -17.36
CA GLY A 444 31.06 5.17 -17.00
C GLY A 444 30.43 6.54 -16.72
N LYS A 445 29.10 6.68 -16.85
CA LYS A 445 28.37 7.89 -16.45
C LYS A 445 27.96 7.76 -14.99
N ILE A 446 28.43 8.69 -14.16
CA ILE A 446 28.06 8.77 -12.74
C ILE A 446 26.84 9.67 -12.60
N GLU A 447 25.83 9.19 -11.89
CA GLU A 447 24.67 9.96 -11.45
C GLU A 447 24.60 9.97 -9.92
N GLN A 448 24.28 11.14 -9.37
CA GLN A 448 24.04 11.32 -7.94
C GLN A 448 22.67 11.97 -7.76
N LYS A 449 21.80 11.31 -7.01
CA LYS A 449 20.43 11.75 -6.74
C LYS A 449 20.18 11.81 -5.23
N HIS A 450 19.56 12.88 -4.78
CA HIS A 450 18.98 13.04 -3.45
C HIS A 450 17.46 13.01 -3.53
N PHE A 451 16.81 12.47 -2.50
CA PHE A 451 15.36 12.37 -2.44
C PHE A 451 14.82 13.07 -1.20
N LEU A 452 13.79 13.89 -1.40
CA LEU A 452 13.02 14.52 -0.33
C LEU A 452 11.65 13.83 -0.23
N TRP A 453 11.13 13.66 0.97
CA TRP A 453 9.91 12.89 1.24
C TRP A 453 8.88 13.71 2.01
N GLN A 454 7.60 13.57 1.66
CA GLN A 454 6.47 14.05 2.47
C GLN A 454 5.83 12.84 3.16
N GLY A 455 6.12 12.62 4.44
CA GLY A 455 5.78 11.36 5.10
C GLY A 455 6.48 10.19 4.38
N LEU A 456 5.71 9.24 3.84
CA LEU A 456 6.22 8.09 3.07
C LEU A 456 6.06 8.24 1.55
N ARG A 457 5.76 9.44 1.05
CA ARG A 457 5.62 9.72 -0.39
C ARG A 457 6.79 10.55 -0.88
N MET A 458 7.52 10.05 -1.89
CA MET A 458 8.68 10.75 -2.45
C MET A 458 8.19 12.04 -3.11
N LEU A 459 8.68 13.18 -2.64
CA LEU A 459 8.21 14.49 -3.05
C LEU A 459 9.11 15.08 -4.14
N ARG A 460 10.43 14.89 -4.05
CA ARG A 460 11.38 15.49 -4.98
C ARG A 460 12.59 14.60 -5.17
N GLU A 461 13.10 14.56 -6.40
CA GLU A 461 14.46 14.11 -6.69
C GLU A 461 15.33 15.30 -7.11
N GLU A 462 16.60 15.25 -6.77
CA GLU A 462 17.56 16.33 -7.03
C GLU A 462 18.91 15.76 -7.43
N SER A 463 19.41 16.25 -8.56
CA SER A 463 20.75 16.03 -9.09
C SER A 463 21.50 17.38 -9.08
N PRO A 464 22.84 17.41 -9.23
CA PRO A 464 23.57 18.69 -9.31
C PRO A 464 23.00 19.61 -10.41
N GLY A 465 22.47 20.77 -10.01
CA GLY A 465 21.90 21.78 -10.92
C GLY A 465 20.50 21.48 -11.48
N GLN A 466 19.85 20.37 -11.08
CA GLN A 466 18.52 19.99 -11.57
C GLN A 466 17.67 19.35 -10.49
N SER A 467 16.38 19.66 -10.47
CA SER A 467 15.44 18.99 -9.57
C SER A 467 14.07 18.78 -10.18
N SER A 468 13.38 17.77 -9.68
CA SER A 468 12.07 17.36 -10.15
C SER A 468 11.15 17.12 -8.97
N LEU A 469 10.14 17.99 -8.82
CA LEU A 469 9.11 17.92 -7.79
C LEU A 469 7.92 17.12 -8.32
N TYR A 470 7.56 16.04 -7.62
CA TYR A 470 6.43 15.17 -7.96
C TYR A 470 5.19 15.57 -7.15
N LEU A 471 4.08 15.76 -7.86
CA LEU A 471 2.77 16.09 -7.29
C LEU A 471 1.82 14.93 -7.56
N TYR A 472 0.98 14.60 -6.58
CA TYR A 472 0.18 13.38 -6.58
C TYR A 472 -1.29 13.68 -6.38
N GLU A 473 -2.15 12.75 -6.78
CA GLU A 473 -3.57 12.84 -6.49
C GLU A 473 -3.83 12.79 -4.96
N PRO A 474 -4.94 13.40 -4.49
CA PRO A 474 -5.25 13.44 -3.07
C PRO A 474 -5.35 12.06 -2.43
N GLY A 475 -4.57 11.83 -1.37
CA GLY A 475 -4.63 10.58 -0.60
C GLY A 475 -4.13 9.34 -1.35
N SER A 476 -3.39 9.50 -2.46
CA SER A 476 -2.82 8.41 -3.24
C SER A 476 -1.33 8.61 -3.54
N TYR A 477 -0.75 7.61 -4.20
CA TYR A 477 0.59 7.63 -4.79
C TYR A 477 0.52 7.70 -6.33
N ALA A 478 -0.67 7.90 -6.90
CA ALA A 478 -0.83 8.14 -8.33
C ALA A 478 -0.30 9.54 -8.66
N PRO A 479 0.67 9.68 -9.57
CA PRO A 479 1.23 10.98 -9.87
C PRO A 479 0.27 11.79 -10.75
N LEU A 480 0.23 13.10 -10.51
CA LEU A 480 -0.64 14.07 -11.16
C LEU A 480 0.16 15.02 -12.06
N ALA A 481 1.25 15.56 -11.52
CA ALA A 481 2.16 16.46 -12.25
C ALA A 481 3.60 16.34 -11.77
N ARG A 482 4.54 16.83 -12.58
CA ARG A 482 5.96 16.98 -12.26
C ARG A 482 6.42 18.38 -12.63
N VAL A 483 7.15 19.02 -11.73
CA VAL A 483 7.77 20.34 -11.98
C VAL A 483 9.28 20.18 -12.00
N ASP A 484 9.89 20.45 -13.15
CA ASP A 484 11.33 20.42 -13.34
C ASP A 484 11.92 21.83 -13.27
N GLN A 485 12.99 21.95 -12.51
CA GLN A 485 13.77 23.17 -12.37
C GLN A 485 15.24 22.84 -12.60
N ALA A 486 15.82 23.38 -13.68
CA ALA A 486 17.25 23.40 -13.93
C ALA A 486 17.82 24.78 -13.61
N GLU A 487 19.08 24.84 -13.18
CA GLU A 487 19.75 26.10 -12.84
C GLU A 487 19.84 27.03 -14.06
N GLY A 488 19.30 28.25 -13.94
CA GLY A 488 19.27 29.23 -15.03
C GLY A 488 18.19 29.00 -16.09
N GLU A 489 17.35 27.96 -15.96
CA GLU A 489 16.21 27.71 -16.85
C GLU A 489 14.86 28.06 -16.20
N GLU A 490 13.86 28.32 -17.02
CA GLU A 490 12.47 28.44 -16.56
C GLU A 490 11.93 27.07 -16.10
N ARG A 491 10.97 27.11 -15.17
CA ARG A 491 10.28 25.91 -14.68
C ARG A 491 9.53 25.22 -15.82
N LYS A 492 9.72 23.91 -15.95
CA LYS A 492 8.97 23.08 -16.90
C LYS A 492 7.92 22.26 -16.16
N LEU A 493 6.70 22.28 -16.66
CA LEU A 493 5.56 21.60 -16.05
C LEU A 493 5.09 20.46 -16.93
N TYR A 494 4.99 19.28 -16.32
CA TYR A 494 4.57 18.05 -16.97
C TYR A 494 3.38 17.43 -16.23
N TYR A 495 2.51 16.75 -16.97
CA TYR A 495 1.27 16.17 -16.46
C TYR A 495 1.18 14.69 -16.75
N PHE A 496 0.87 13.91 -15.72
CA PHE A 496 0.73 12.46 -15.84
C PHE A 496 -0.68 12.06 -16.27
N HIS A 497 -0.76 11.06 -17.15
CA HIS A 497 -1.99 10.41 -17.57
C HIS A 497 -1.88 8.93 -17.22
N THR A 498 -2.66 8.50 -16.24
CA THR A 498 -2.53 7.16 -15.64
C THR A 498 -3.57 6.17 -16.17
N ASP A 499 -3.47 4.90 -15.81
CA ASP A 499 -4.57 3.93 -15.93
C ASP A 499 -5.60 4.06 -14.77
N GLN A 500 -6.48 3.06 -14.64
CA GLN A 500 -7.51 3.01 -13.58
C GLN A 500 -6.95 2.86 -12.16
N ILE A 501 -5.72 2.38 -12.00
CA ILE A 501 -5.05 2.18 -10.71
C ILE A 501 -3.89 3.15 -10.49
N GLY A 502 -3.72 4.18 -11.33
CA GLY A 502 -2.71 5.21 -11.12
C GLY A 502 -1.33 4.91 -11.73
N THR A 503 -1.19 3.91 -12.58
CA THR A 503 0.07 3.63 -13.32
C THR A 503 0.29 4.70 -14.39
N PRO A 504 1.42 5.42 -14.43
CA PRO A 504 1.73 6.39 -15.48
C PRO A 504 1.86 5.73 -16.85
N LEU A 505 1.01 6.14 -17.80
CA LEU A 505 1.01 5.64 -19.18
C LEU A 505 1.53 6.69 -20.17
N GLU A 506 1.21 7.97 -19.95
CA GLU A 506 1.78 9.11 -20.66
C GLU A 506 2.18 10.23 -19.70
N MET A 507 3.08 11.07 -20.18
CA MET A 507 3.37 12.38 -19.61
C MET A 507 3.30 13.43 -20.72
N THR A 508 2.57 14.53 -20.50
CA THR A 508 2.50 15.65 -21.45
C THR A 508 3.17 16.89 -20.91
N ASP A 509 3.69 17.75 -21.79
CA ASP A 509 4.06 19.12 -21.42
C ASP A 509 2.82 20.02 -21.18
N ALA A 510 3.06 21.30 -20.88
CA ALA A 510 2.00 22.27 -20.66
C ALA A 510 1.13 22.56 -21.90
N ASP A 511 1.65 22.33 -23.11
CA ASP A 511 0.94 22.50 -24.38
C ASP A 511 0.13 21.26 -24.78
N GLY A 512 0.19 20.20 -23.97
CA GLY A 512 -0.52 18.95 -24.18
C GLY A 512 0.16 18.01 -25.17
N SER A 513 1.43 18.25 -25.50
CA SER A 513 2.23 17.34 -26.33
C SER A 513 2.74 16.20 -25.46
N ILE A 514 2.64 14.96 -25.95
CA ILE A 514 3.17 13.79 -25.25
C ILE A 514 4.70 13.83 -25.34
N VAL A 515 5.37 13.88 -24.19
CA VAL A 515 6.84 13.89 -24.05
C VAL A 515 7.39 12.59 -23.48
N TRP A 516 6.51 11.72 -22.98
CA TRP A 516 6.84 10.37 -22.54
C TRP A 516 5.62 9.46 -22.67
N GLN A 517 5.82 8.23 -23.15
CA GLN A 517 4.76 7.24 -23.34
C GLN A 517 5.30 5.82 -23.19
N ALA A 518 4.72 5.06 -22.26
CA ALA A 518 5.11 3.67 -21.99
C ALA A 518 3.98 2.67 -22.22
N THR A 519 4.30 1.51 -22.78
CA THR A 519 3.48 0.31 -22.73
C THR A 519 4.14 -0.67 -21.76
N TYR A 520 3.32 -1.27 -20.89
CA TYR A 520 3.79 -2.21 -19.87
C TYR A 520 3.27 -3.62 -20.15
N LYS A 521 4.10 -4.59 -19.78
CA LYS A 521 3.66 -5.95 -19.47
C LYS A 521 2.82 -5.96 -18.20
N ALA A 522 2.06 -7.02 -17.99
CA ALA A 522 1.10 -7.11 -16.88
C ALA A 522 1.74 -6.80 -15.52
N TRP A 523 2.98 -7.24 -15.30
CA TRP A 523 3.67 -7.09 -14.02
C TRP A 523 4.60 -5.87 -13.93
N GLY A 524 4.37 -4.86 -14.77
CA GLY A 524 5.00 -3.54 -14.64
C GLY A 524 6.34 -3.39 -15.36
N ALA A 525 6.83 -4.44 -16.04
CA ALA A 525 7.99 -4.30 -16.92
C ALA A 525 7.63 -3.46 -18.15
N VAL A 526 8.47 -2.49 -18.49
CA VAL A 526 8.27 -1.66 -19.68
C VAL A 526 8.52 -2.53 -20.92
N GLU A 527 7.49 -2.67 -21.74
CA GLU A 527 7.53 -3.39 -23.02
C GLU A 527 8.04 -2.48 -24.13
N ARG A 528 7.56 -1.22 -24.14
CA ARG A 528 7.95 -0.22 -25.14
C ARG A 528 7.86 1.18 -24.56
N LEU A 529 8.88 2.01 -24.82
CA LEU A 529 8.81 3.46 -24.69
C LEU A 529 8.58 4.05 -26.09
N ALA A 530 7.35 4.46 -26.39
CA ALA A 530 7.01 5.03 -27.70
C ALA A 530 7.51 6.48 -27.84
N VAL A 531 7.56 7.20 -26.73
CA VAL A 531 8.12 8.56 -26.61
C VAL A 531 8.93 8.57 -25.31
N ASN A 532 10.12 9.18 -25.34
CA ASN A 532 11.01 9.28 -24.18
C ASN A 532 11.88 10.54 -24.28
N ASP A 533 11.25 11.68 -24.54
CA ASP A 533 11.92 12.97 -24.67
C ASP A 533 12.33 13.53 -23.30
N VAL A 534 11.58 13.14 -22.26
CA VAL A 534 11.86 13.46 -20.86
C VAL A 534 11.96 12.16 -20.07
N GLU A 535 13.02 12.00 -19.27
CA GLU A 535 13.19 10.85 -18.38
C GLU A 535 12.03 10.79 -17.38
N GLN A 536 11.47 9.60 -17.17
CA GLN A 536 10.44 9.37 -16.17
C GLN A 536 10.69 8.02 -15.50
N ASN A 537 10.76 8.03 -14.17
CA ASN A 537 11.10 6.86 -13.37
C ASN A 537 9.96 6.31 -12.49
N LEU A 538 8.84 7.00 -12.30
CA LEU A 538 7.72 6.43 -11.53
C LEU A 538 7.04 5.29 -12.30
N ARG A 539 6.72 4.19 -11.60
CA ARG A 539 6.11 2.99 -12.19
C ARG A 539 4.73 2.76 -11.56
N PHE A 540 4.42 1.57 -11.05
CA PHE A 540 3.22 1.41 -10.22
C PHE A 540 3.25 2.39 -9.05
N GLN A 541 2.08 2.68 -8.46
CA GLN A 541 1.98 3.57 -7.31
C GLN A 541 3.03 3.22 -6.24
N GLY A 542 3.86 4.20 -5.85
CA GLY A 542 4.95 4.02 -4.88
C GLY A 542 6.31 3.55 -5.45
N GLN A 543 6.35 3.16 -6.73
CA GLN A 543 7.55 2.60 -7.36
C GLN A 543 8.39 3.63 -8.12
N TYR A 544 9.71 3.51 -8.02
CA TYR A 544 10.71 4.28 -8.75
C TYR A 544 11.69 3.32 -9.45
N PHE A 545 11.88 3.48 -10.76
CA PHE A 545 12.77 2.68 -11.58
C PHE A 545 14.24 3.08 -11.40
N ASP A 546 15.09 2.09 -11.08
CA ASP A 546 16.54 2.22 -11.05
C ASP A 546 17.15 1.56 -12.28
N ASP A 547 17.65 2.37 -13.20
CA ASP A 547 18.26 1.92 -14.46
C ASP A 547 19.49 1.05 -14.23
N GLU A 548 20.26 1.31 -13.17
CA GLU A 548 21.47 0.56 -12.86
C GLU A 548 21.22 -0.89 -12.46
N THR A 549 19.99 -1.24 -12.03
CA THR A 549 19.61 -2.61 -11.66
C THR A 549 18.44 -3.17 -12.47
N GLY A 550 17.63 -2.32 -13.09
CA GLY A 550 16.33 -2.70 -13.65
C GLY A 550 15.24 -2.96 -12.61
N LEU A 551 15.55 -2.87 -11.31
CA LEU A 551 14.58 -3.04 -10.24
C LEU A 551 13.78 -1.75 -10.01
N HIS A 552 12.60 -1.91 -9.43
CA HIS A 552 11.77 -0.81 -8.97
C HIS A 552 11.91 -0.69 -7.45
N TYR A 553 12.53 0.39 -6.98
CA TYR A 553 12.48 0.75 -5.56
C TYR A 553 11.02 1.05 -5.17
N ASN A 554 10.50 0.36 -4.15
CA ASN A 554 9.13 0.46 -3.67
C ASN A 554 9.12 0.65 -2.15
N THR A 555 9.50 1.87 -1.73
CA THR A 555 9.63 2.33 -0.34
C THR A 555 10.44 1.40 0.57
N PHE A 556 9.87 0.31 1.08
CA PHE A 556 10.56 -0.62 1.98
C PHE A 556 11.17 -1.84 1.30
N ARG A 557 10.91 -2.06 0.01
CA ARG A 557 11.41 -3.22 -0.76
C ARG A 557 11.83 -2.83 -2.18
N TYR A 558 12.50 -3.74 -2.87
CA TYR A 558 12.77 -3.64 -4.29
C TYR A 558 11.98 -4.71 -5.04
N TYR A 559 11.30 -4.29 -6.10
CA TYR A 559 10.45 -5.11 -6.93
C TYR A 559 11.14 -5.41 -8.26
N ASP A 560 11.20 -6.69 -8.63
CA ASP A 560 11.67 -7.14 -9.94
C ASP A 560 10.46 -7.25 -10.88
N PRO A 561 10.29 -6.31 -11.83
CA PRO A 561 9.14 -6.29 -12.73
C PRO A 561 9.17 -7.39 -13.80
N GLU A 562 10.35 -7.95 -14.11
CA GLU A 562 10.44 -9.05 -15.08
C GLU A 562 9.77 -10.30 -14.53
N VAL A 563 10.05 -10.60 -13.26
CA VAL A 563 9.49 -11.76 -12.57
C VAL A 563 8.26 -11.46 -11.71
N GLY A 564 7.89 -10.19 -11.55
CA GLY A 564 6.67 -9.75 -10.89
C GLY A 564 6.64 -9.99 -9.38
N ARG A 565 7.77 -9.81 -8.68
CA ARG A 565 7.88 -10.09 -7.24
C ARG A 565 8.92 -9.23 -6.53
N PHE A 566 8.87 -9.18 -5.19
CA PHE A 566 9.91 -8.52 -4.40
C PHE A 566 11.17 -9.37 -4.28
N VAL A 567 12.32 -8.70 -4.16
CA VAL A 567 13.64 -9.35 -4.02
C VAL A 567 14.02 -9.65 -2.56
N THR A 568 13.23 -9.14 -1.60
CA THR A 568 13.35 -9.39 -0.16
C THR A 568 11.99 -9.81 0.42
N GLN A 569 12.04 -10.46 1.59
CA GLN A 569 10.82 -10.83 2.32
C GLN A 569 10.10 -9.58 2.86
N ASP A 570 8.77 -9.67 2.98
CA ASP A 570 7.96 -8.63 3.58
C ASP A 570 8.43 -8.32 5.03
N PRO A 571 8.84 -7.07 5.34
CA PRO A 571 9.35 -6.70 6.66
C PRO A 571 8.28 -6.79 7.76
N ILE A 572 6.99 -6.77 7.43
CA ILE A 572 5.90 -6.97 8.40
C ILE A 572 5.47 -8.45 8.52
N GLY A 573 6.19 -9.36 7.84
CA GLY A 573 6.00 -10.81 7.95
C GLY A 573 4.63 -11.26 7.47
N LEU A 574 3.99 -12.17 8.20
CA LEU A 574 2.69 -12.76 7.82
C LEU A 574 1.53 -11.76 7.74
N LEU A 575 1.68 -10.54 8.28
CA LEU A 575 0.71 -9.46 8.06
C LEU A 575 0.68 -9.06 6.57
N GLY A 576 1.81 -9.16 5.87
CA GLY A 576 1.95 -8.99 4.44
C GLY A 576 1.42 -10.14 3.58
N GLY A 577 0.98 -11.24 4.19
CA GLY A 577 0.52 -12.46 3.52
C GLY A 577 1.45 -13.67 3.75
N SER A 578 1.01 -14.85 3.31
CA SER A 578 1.74 -16.12 3.49
C SER A 578 2.94 -16.27 2.53
N ASN A 579 2.90 -15.60 1.38
CA ASN A 579 4.01 -15.48 0.43
C ASN A 579 4.71 -14.13 0.59
N LEU A 580 5.80 -14.10 1.35
CA LEU A 580 6.52 -12.88 1.72
C LEU A 580 7.23 -12.17 0.55
N TYR A 581 7.28 -12.77 -0.65
CA TYR A 581 7.85 -12.15 -1.84
C TYR A 581 6.77 -11.64 -2.82
N GLY A 582 5.49 -11.93 -2.56
CA GLY A 582 4.39 -11.52 -3.42
C GLY A 582 4.21 -10.00 -3.45
N TYR A 583 3.87 -9.47 -4.63
CA TYR A 583 3.43 -8.07 -4.77
C TYR A 583 1.93 -7.92 -4.47
N ALA A 584 1.10 -8.61 -5.24
CA ALA A 584 -0.34 -8.66 -5.08
C ALA A 584 -0.91 -9.88 -5.83
N PRO A 585 -2.19 -10.27 -5.63
CA PRO A 585 -2.83 -11.36 -6.38
C PRO A 585 -2.87 -11.09 -7.90
N ASN A 586 -3.12 -9.84 -8.30
CA ASN A 586 -2.99 -9.36 -9.67
C ASN A 586 -2.65 -7.85 -9.65
N THR A 587 -2.02 -7.35 -10.69
CA THR A 587 -1.58 -5.94 -10.80
C THR A 587 -2.62 -5.01 -11.43
N ASN A 588 -3.75 -5.53 -11.90
CA ASN A 588 -4.76 -4.73 -12.62
C ASN A 588 -5.79 -4.09 -11.69
N GLY A 589 -6.00 -4.67 -10.50
CA GLY A 589 -6.91 -4.19 -9.47
C GLY A 589 -6.26 -3.87 -8.12
N TRP A 590 -4.99 -4.23 -7.93
CA TRP A 590 -4.29 -4.08 -6.65
C TRP A 590 -3.01 -3.23 -6.78
N ILE A 591 -2.68 -2.55 -5.68
CA ILE A 591 -1.46 -1.74 -5.54
C ILE A 591 -0.80 -2.04 -4.19
N ASP A 592 0.52 -1.88 -4.11
CA ASP A 592 1.27 -1.90 -2.84
C ASP A 592 2.28 -0.73 -2.83
N PRO A 593 1.84 0.49 -2.45
CA PRO A 593 2.68 1.69 -2.53
C PRO A 593 3.81 1.75 -1.50
N LEU A 594 3.72 0.97 -0.43
CA LEU A 594 4.74 0.92 0.62
C LEU A 594 5.66 -0.30 0.46
N GLY A 595 5.27 -1.28 -0.34
CA GLY A 595 5.85 -2.60 -0.23
C GLY A 595 5.43 -3.29 1.08
N TRP A 596 4.28 -2.97 1.65
CA TRP A 596 3.66 -3.62 2.81
C TRP A 596 2.21 -3.96 2.46
N CYS A 597 1.81 -5.22 2.52
CA CYS A 597 0.41 -5.56 2.38
C CYS A 597 -0.31 -5.47 3.76
N VAL A 598 -1.22 -4.52 3.99
CA VAL A 598 -2.12 -4.47 5.18
C VAL A 598 -3.52 -3.99 4.78
N THR A 599 -4.60 -4.57 5.32
CA THR A 599 -6.00 -4.15 5.03
C THR A 599 -6.93 -4.10 6.26
N THR A 600 -7.63 -2.97 6.47
CA THR A 600 -8.91 -2.90 7.22
C THR A 600 -10.03 -2.86 6.20
N ASN A 601 -11.05 -3.71 6.38
CA ASN A 601 -12.12 -3.84 5.38
C ASN A 601 -13.39 -3.12 5.85
N VAL A 602 -13.69 -1.98 5.23
CA VAL A 602 -14.93 -1.21 5.46
C VAL A 602 -15.79 -1.27 4.21
N THR A 603 -16.94 -1.93 4.31
CA THR A 603 -17.96 -1.95 3.26
C THR A 603 -18.83 -0.70 3.42
N ARG A 604 -18.92 0.12 2.36
CA ARG A 604 -19.72 1.37 2.36
C ARG A 604 -20.90 1.26 1.40
N GLY A 605 -21.97 1.97 1.73
CA GLY A 605 -23.15 2.14 0.87
C GLY A 605 -22.94 3.27 -0.14
N ALA A 606 -23.89 3.40 -1.07
CA ALA A 606 -23.82 4.35 -2.18
C ALA A 606 -23.68 5.83 -1.77
N ALA A 607 -24.07 6.20 -0.55
CA ALA A 607 -23.92 7.54 -0.01
C ALA A 607 -22.70 7.67 0.93
N GLY A 608 -21.74 6.75 0.84
CA GLY A 608 -20.51 6.74 1.63
C GLY A 608 -20.69 6.27 3.08
N GLN A 609 -21.91 5.96 3.52
CA GLN A 609 -22.19 5.48 4.88
C GLN A 609 -21.62 4.06 5.10
N PRO A 610 -20.96 3.77 6.22
CA PRO A 610 -20.42 2.43 6.46
C PRO A 610 -21.55 1.45 6.72
N LEU A 611 -21.61 0.33 5.99
CA LEU A 611 -22.62 -0.72 6.17
C LEU A 611 -22.09 -1.83 7.08
N LYS A 612 -20.83 -2.16 6.90
CA LYS A 612 -20.10 -3.16 7.68
C LYS A 612 -18.64 -2.75 7.79
N ALA A 613 -18.02 -3.00 8.93
CA ALA A 613 -16.59 -2.92 9.06
C ALA A 613 -16.05 -4.12 9.83
N THR A 614 -14.91 -4.62 9.38
CA THR A 614 -14.20 -5.71 10.03
C THR A 614 -12.71 -5.38 10.17
N ALA A 615 -12.17 -5.67 11.34
CA ALA A 615 -10.75 -5.60 11.60
C ALA A 615 -10.34 -6.71 12.56
N THR A 616 -9.10 -7.18 12.46
CA THR A 616 -8.46 -7.94 13.52
C THR A 616 -7.64 -6.96 14.33
N ILE A 617 -7.99 -6.76 15.60
CA ILE A 617 -7.22 -5.92 16.52
C ILE A 617 -6.36 -6.83 17.39
N THR A 618 -5.06 -6.64 17.30
CA THR A 618 -4.06 -7.35 18.08
C THR A 618 -3.56 -6.47 19.23
N PRO A 619 -2.85 -7.05 20.22
CA PRO A 619 -2.19 -6.25 21.26
C PRO A 619 -1.25 -5.16 20.73
N LYS A 620 -0.72 -5.31 19.50
CA LYS A 620 0.17 -4.32 18.87
C LYS A 620 -0.57 -3.10 18.31
N ASP A 621 -1.88 -3.23 18.09
CA ASP A 621 -2.74 -2.16 17.59
C ASP A 621 -3.27 -1.27 18.73
N LEU A 622 -3.10 -1.72 19.98
CA LEU A 622 -3.55 -0.99 21.15
C LEU A 622 -2.77 0.33 21.29
N GLY A 623 -3.51 1.44 21.30
CA GLY A 623 -2.97 2.79 21.45
C GLY A 623 -2.35 3.38 20.18
N THR A 624 -2.32 2.66 19.06
CA THR A 624 -1.75 3.14 17.79
C THR A 624 -2.76 3.90 16.92
N GLY A 625 -4.03 3.92 17.33
CA GLY A 625 -5.11 4.55 16.57
C GLY A 625 -5.08 6.07 16.66
N THR A 626 -5.62 6.72 15.64
CA THR A 626 -5.63 8.19 15.54
C THR A 626 -6.94 8.76 16.09
N ALA A 627 -6.90 9.97 16.65
CA ALA A 627 -8.09 10.63 17.18
C ALA A 627 -8.98 11.18 16.06
N THR A 628 -10.28 11.28 16.29
CA THR A 628 -11.19 12.02 15.42
C THR A 628 -10.90 13.51 15.48
N ASN A 629 -10.43 14.03 14.36
CA ASN A 629 -10.30 15.46 14.17
C ASN A 629 -11.66 16.08 13.79
N GLU A 630 -11.66 17.40 13.63
CA GLU A 630 -12.88 18.15 13.36
C GLU A 630 -13.47 17.85 11.98
N SER A 631 -12.63 17.58 10.96
CA SER A 631 -13.10 17.18 9.64
C SER A 631 -13.77 15.81 9.62
N SER A 632 -13.31 14.87 10.43
CA SER A 632 -13.97 13.58 10.63
C SER A 632 -15.29 13.71 11.39
N ARG A 633 -15.37 14.60 12.39
CA ARG A 633 -16.62 14.95 13.09
C ARG A 633 -17.61 15.64 12.17
N PHE A 634 -17.14 16.55 11.32
CA PHE A 634 -17.95 17.22 10.32
C PHE A 634 -18.46 16.24 9.26
N TRP A 635 -17.59 15.37 8.74
CA TRP A 635 -17.98 14.33 7.78
C TRP A 635 -18.96 13.32 8.38
N ALA A 636 -18.78 12.95 9.66
CA ALA A 636 -19.75 12.12 10.36
C ALA A 636 -21.11 12.83 10.44
N ARG A 637 -21.15 14.11 10.87
CA ARG A 637 -22.36 14.92 10.91
C ARG A 637 -23.01 15.12 9.54
N SER A 638 -22.24 15.22 8.46
CA SER A 638 -22.81 15.34 7.11
C SER A 638 -23.52 14.07 6.65
N LEU A 639 -23.16 12.92 7.21
CA LEU A 639 -23.92 11.67 7.04
C LEU A 639 -25.08 11.55 8.03
N GLY A 640 -25.13 12.39 9.07
CA GLY A 640 -26.13 12.31 10.15
C GLY A 640 -26.77 13.65 10.46
N ASN A 641 -26.87 13.97 11.74
CA ASN A 641 -27.41 15.22 12.25
C ASN A 641 -26.27 16.17 12.67
N SER A 642 -26.55 17.48 12.72
CA SER A 642 -25.60 18.51 13.15
C SER A 642 -24.99 18.25 14.53
N ASP A 643 -25.75 17.60 15.42
CA ASP A 643 -25.39 17.38 16.81
C ASP A 643 -24.73 16.01 17.05
N ASP A 644 -24.61 15.19 16.00
CA ASP A 644 -23.86 13.95 16.07
C ASP A 644 -22.37 14.22 16.28
N ASP A 645 -21.70 13.24 16.85
CA ASP A 645 -20.26 13.14 16.98
C ASP A 645 -19.74 12.09 16.00
N ALA A 646 -18.42 12.01 15.81
CA ALA A 646 -17.83 10.95 15.00
C ALA A 646 -17.57 9.72 15.85
N GLY A 647 -18.46 8.73 15.70
CA GLY A 647 -18.18 7.36 16.12
C GLY A 647 -17.01 6.83 15.31
N HIS A 648 -16.01 6.28 15.98
CA HIS A 648 -14.92 5.57 15.31
C HIS A 648 -15.37 4.15 14.98
N ILE A 649 -15.12 3.70 13.76
CA ILE A 649 -15.35 2.32 13.34
C ILE A 649 -14.45 1.37 14.15
N ILE A 650 -13.20 1.78 14.36
CA ILE A 650 -12.28 1.17 15.30
C ILE A 650 -11.71 2.34 16.12
N GLY A 651 -11.92 2.32 17.43
CA GLY A 651 -11.54 3.43 18.30
C GLY A 651 -10.07 3.78 18.26
N LYS A 652 -9.76 5.02 18.65
CA LYS A 652 -8.38 5.50 18.86
C LYS A 652 -7.53 4.53 19.69
N LEU A 653 -8.14 3.90 20.70
CA LEU A 653 -7.45 2.96 21.58
C LEU A 653 -7.14 1.63 20.91
N LEU A 654 -7.81 1.29 19.81
CA LEU A 654 -7.80 -0.04 19.20
C LEU A 654 -7.08 -0.07 17.84
N GLY A 655 -6.25 0.94 17.54
CA GLY A 655 -5.47 1.00 16.30
C GLY A 655 -6.25 1.53 15.09
N GLY A 656 -7.45 2.06 15.32
CA GLY A 656 -8.29 2.53 14.24
C GLY A 656 -7.99 3.95 13.77
N SER A 657 -8.35 4.20 12.51
CA SER A 657 -8.20 5.52 11.91
C SER A 657 -9.32 6.46 12.35
N GLY A 658 -8.94 7.60 12.92
CA GLY A 658 -9.81 8.74 13.17
C GLY A 658 -10.13 9.56 11.94
N GLY A 659 -9.66 9.15 10.76
CA GLY A 659 -9.98 9.78 9.47
C GLY A 659 -11.40 9.45 8.98
N LYS A 660 -11.89 10.19 7.98
CA LYS A 660 -13.24 10.05 7.41
C LYS A 660 -13.60 8.60 7.02
N ASN A 661 -12.61 7.85 6.52
CA ASN A 661 -12.77 6.44 6.14
C ASN A 661 -12.87 5.46 7.33
N GLY A 662 -12.64 5.93 8.57
CA GLY A 662 -12.72 5.16 9.80
C GLY A 662 -13.78 5.66 10.78
N VAL A 663 -14.71 6.54 10.37
CA VAL A 663 -15.73 7.10 11.28
C VAL A 663 -17.16 6.97 10.72
N PHE A 664 -18.17 7.33 11.55
CA PHE A 664 -19.59 7.38 11.22
C PHE A 664 -20.37 8.33 12.16
N PRO A 665 -21.56 8.83 11.78
CA PRO A 665 -22.40 9.66 12.67
C PRO A 665 -22.92 8.87 13.87
N GLN A 666 -22.71 9.42 15.07
CA GLN A 666 -23.20 8.83 16.30
C GLN A 666 -23.59 9.89 17.32
N LEU A 667 -24.69 9.71 18.06
CA LEU A 667 -25.07 10.65 19.12
C LEU A 667 -23.89 10.87 20.06
N SER A 668 -23.59 12.13 20.38
CA SER A 668 -22.42 12.47 21.21
C SER A 668 -22.43 11.76 22.57
N LYS A 669 -23.61 11.57 23.18
CA LYS A 669 -23.75 10.82 24.45
C LYS A 669 -23.47 9.32 24.31
N VAL A 670 -23.78 8.73 23.15
CA VAL A 670 -23.52 7.31 22.87
C VAL A 670 -22.05 7.14 22.52
N ASN A 671 -21.50 7.98 21.65
CA ASN A 671 -20.10 7.96 21.24
C ASN A 671 -19.13 8.15 22.41
N ARG A 672 -19.28 9.26 23.15
CA ARG A 672 -18.35 9.63 24.24
C ARG A 672 -18.58 8.84 25.54
N GLY A 673 -19.70 8.13 25.64
CA GLY A 673 -20.06 7.29 26.78
C GLY A 673 -20.03 5.81 26.39
N LEU A 674 -21.21 5.23 26.16
CA LEU A 674 -21.42 3.78 26.01
C LEU A 674 -20.47 3.11 24.99
N PHE A 675 -20.23 3.76 23.85
CA PHE A 675 -19.39 3.23 22.77
C PHE A 675 -17.92 3.25 23.16
N ARG A 676 -17.39 4.40 23.60
CA ARG A 676 -16.01 4.54 24.08
C ARG A 676 -15.70 3.67 25.31
N ASP A 677 -16.65 3.51 26.21
CA ASP A 677 -16.50 2.62 27.37
C ASP A 677 -16.41 1.16 26.95
N TYR A 678 -17.18 0.77 25.93
CA TYR A 678 -17.08 -0.56 25.34
C TYR A 678 -15.73 -0.74 24.63
N GLU A 679 -15.27 0.22 23.82
CA GLU A 679 -13.93 0.17 23.22
C GLU A 679 -12.80 0.06 24.26
N ARG A 680 -12.97 0.66 25.45
CA ARG A 680 -12.02 0.49 26.56
C ARG A 680 -12.10 -0.89 27.19
N GLN A 681 -13.27 -1.52 27.24
CA GLN A 681 -13.42 -2.92 27.65
C GLN A 681 -12.74 -3.85 26.64
N ILE A 682 -12.94 -3.61 25.34
CA ILE A 682 -12.25 -4.30 24.25
C ILE A 682 -10.73 -4.14 24.41
N PHE A 683 -10.26 -2.91 24.62
CA PHE A 683 -8.84 -2.62 24.83
C PHE A 683 -8.25 -3.44 25.98
N ASN A 684 -8.92 -3.45 27.13
CA ASN A 684 -8.48 -4.19 28.31
C ASN A 684 -8.54 -5.71 28.10
N ASP A 685 -9.55 -6.19 27.37
CA ASP A 685 -9.70 -7.59 27.01
C ASP A 685 -8.58 -8.01 26.04
N ILE A 686 -8.27 -7.24 24.99
CA ILE A 686 -7.15 -7.52 24.09
C ILE A 686 -5.81 -7.47 24.83
N SER A 687 -5.65 -6.49 25.74
CA SER A 687 -4.43 -6.34 26.54
C SER A 687 -4.15 -7.56 27.43
N LYS A 688 -5.20 -8.24 27.88
CA LYS A 688 -5.09 -9.38 28.82
C LYS A 688 -5.20 -10.74 28.13
N ASN A 689 -6.03 -10.82 27.10
CA ASN A 689 -6.52 -12.09 26.55
C ASN A 689 -6.20 -12.22 25.04
N GLY A 690 -5.42 -11.31 24.47
CA GLY A 690 -4.91 -11.41 23.10
C GLY A 690 -5.89 -10.92 22.02
N PRO A 691 -5.54 -11.12 20.73
CA PRO A 691 -6.23 -10.49 19.60
C PRO A 691 -7.73 -10.83 19.54
N VAL A 692 -8.50 -9.91 18.98
CA VAL A 692 -9.93 -10.07 18.70
C VAL A 692 -10.24 -9.58 17.29
N ASP A 693 -11.10 -10.30 16.60
CA ASP A 693 -11.78 -9.80 15.42
C ASP A 693 -12.99 -8.98 15.85
N VAL A 694 -13.11 -7.79 15.30
CA VAL A 694 -14.23 -6.90 15.56
C VAL A 694 -15.05 -6.75 14.30
N GLU A 695 -16.36 -6.86 14.48
CA GLU A 695 -17.34 -6.63 13.42
C GLU A 695 -18.32 -5.56 13.87
N LEU A 696 -18.41 -4.49 13.07
CA LEU A 696 -19.42 -3.47 13.25
C LEU A 696 -20.44 -3.59 12.12
N ILE A 697 -21.71 -3.76 12.49
CA ILE A 697 -22.83 -3.78 11.54
C ILE A 697 -23.68 -2.54 11.78
N PHE A 698 -23.79 -1.72 10.75
CA PHE A 698 -24.54 -0.47 10.79
C PHE A 698 -25.92 -0.68 10.16
N LYS A 699 -26.97 -0.42 10.92
CA LYS A 699 -28.37 -0.50 10.48
C LYS A 699 -28.93 0.90 10.34
N TYR A 700 -29.57 1.15 9.21
CA TYR A 700 -30.10 2.45 8.82
C TYR A 700 -31.63 2.38 8.72
N GLY A 701 -32.30 3.50 9.00
CA GLY A 701 -33.71 3.68 8.62
C GLY A 701 -33.87 3.80 7.11
N ALA A 702 -35.11 3.73 6.59
CA ALA A 702 -35.39 3.74 5.16
C ALA A 702 -34.75 4.95 4.44
N GLY A 703 -33.64 4.70 3.72
CA GLY A 703 -32.93 5.71 2.91
C GLY A 703 -31.95 6.62 3.65
N GLY A 704 -31.68 6.42 4.95
CA GLY A 704 -30.82 7.31 5.74
C GLY A 704 -29.31 6.98 5.66
N THR A 705 -28.46 8.00 5.82
CA THR A 705 -26.99 7.90 5.97
C THR A 705 -26.53 7.87 7.43
N ARG A 706 -27.47 8.01 8.36
CA ARG A 706 -27.27 7.95 9.81
C ARG A 706 -27.67 6.57 10.35
N PRO A 707 -26.77 5.78 10.96
CA PRO A 707 -27.14 4.48 11.46
C PRO A 707 -28.06 4.68 12.67
N THR A 708 -29.22 4.05 12.69
CA THR A 708 -30.15 4.06 13.83
C THR A 708 -29.76 3.02 14.88
N LYS A 709 -29.02 1.99 14.46
CA LYS A 709 -28.51 0.93 15.32
C LYS A 709 -27.15 0.45 14.83
N ILE A 710 -26.23 0.25 15.76
CA ILE A 710 -24.90 -0.28 15.51
C ILE A 710 -24.74 -1.54 16.37
N LEU A 711 -24.44 -2.66 15.74
CA LEU A 711 -24.02 -3.87 16.44
C LEU A 711 -22.50 -3.89 16.42
N TYR A 712 -21.88 -3.89 17.60
CA TYR A 712 -20.44 -4.00 17.76
C TYR A 712 -20.12 -5.35 18.41
N ASN A 713 -19.75 -6.30 17.57
CA ASN A 713 -19.50 -7.68 17.95
C ASN A 713 -18.00 -7.91 18.08
N LEU A 714 -17.62 -8.62 19.13
CA LEU A 714 -16.27 -9.09 19.36
C LEU A 714 -16.21 -10.58 19.19
N PHE A 715 -15.28 -10.99 18.35
CA PHE A 715 -14.97 -12.37 18.13
C PHE A 715 -13.55 -12.61 18.60
N ARG A 716 -13.36 -13.60 19.45
CA ARG A 716 -12.03 -14.16 19.67
C ARG A 716 -12.10 -15.55 19.11
N ASN A 717 -11.15 -15.87 18.23
CA ASN A 717 -11.10 -17.21 17.64
C ASN A 717 -12.36 -17.56 16.82
N GLY A 718 -13.01 -16.53 16.28
CA GLY A 718 -14.27 -16.64 15.53
C GLY A 718 -15.53 -16.82 16.37
N GLU A 719 -15.46 -16.98 17.69
CA GLU A 719 -16.64 -17.06 18.58
C GLU A 719 -17.03 -15.69 19.09
N LEU A 720 -18.33 -15.37 19.09
CA LEU A 720 -18.83 -14.12 19.68
C LEU A 720 -18.62 -14.18 21.19
N ILE A 721 -17.60 -13.47 21.67
CA ILE A 721 -17.25 -13.43 23.10
C ILE A 721 -17.94 -12.27 23.81
N ASP A 722 -18.29 -11.21 23.07
CA ASP A 722 -19.07 -10.09 23.57
C ASP A 722 -19.74 -9.39 22.39
N GLY A 723 -20.87 -8.72 22.64
CA GLY A 723 -21.62 -8.04 21.60
C GLY A 723 -22.52 -6.98 22.19
N LYS A 724 -22.38 -5.75 21.70
CA LYS A 724 -23.15 -4.62 22.22
C LYS A 724 -23.92 -3.93 21.11
N ILE A 725 -25.16 -3.59 21.44
CA ILE A 725 -26.05 -2.84 20.56
C ILE A 725 -26.06 -1.39 21.02
N PHE A 726 -25.69 -0.48 20.14
CA PHE A 726 -25.79 0.95 20.34
C PHE A 726 -26.95 1.48 19.52
N LEU A 727 -27.89 2.11 20.20
CA LEU A 727 -29.02 2.80 19.56
C LEU A 727 -28.64 4.27 19.42
N ASN A 728 -28.86 4.79 18.23
CA ASN A 728 -28.39 6.09 17.80
C ASN A 728 -29.55 7.03 17.48
#